data_AF-A0A9P9QT05-F1
#
_entry.id   AF-A0A9P9QT05-F1
#
_cell.length_a   1.000
_cell.length_b   1.000
_cell.length_c   1.000
_cell.angle_alpha   90.00
_cell.angle_beta   90.00
_cell.angle_gamma   90.00
#
_symmetry.space_group_name_H-M   'P 1'
#
loop_
_entity.id
_entity.type
_entity.pdbx_description
1 polymer ?
#
loop_
_entity_poly.entity_id
_entity_poly.type
_entity_poly.pdbx_seq_one_letter_code
_entity_poly.pdbx_strand_id
1 'polypeptide(L)'
;MTSPFPPSSSAPGEGHLTIQLLPQKLSGLSKISFQYPLKLISPSPSSDQKSVLVFLLTYGGGLVGGDQVHLTIEVKSDAKLSVVTQGHTKIFKSPSRDVVTRQRLDVTIHPGAAVCLLPDPVQPFEGSVYEQAQKFMVADGGNLCLLDWVSEGRTARGEDWDLRAWSGRNEVWMTRGSHEKPRLLLRDNVVLEGDTPEATEKGLRKKMHKLGIFGTLVLRGPLMDSLAAFFLSEFAALPRIGARDFRSQEKVERDSGVVISRLEAWRAARLKQEKVDEVLWSAARVRGCTVVKFGSRTVEGGRSLMDPAITAALQDCKDDIPFRATRNHTQSTWARTFHSSPELYIQPQSIAEVEKVVSLARRCRRRVTTVGCGHSPSDMACTSSWLVNLDNFNKILSVDKESCVVVMQSGIRLFMVGEELDKVGLAMPNLGSINHQSIAGAISTGTHGSTLRHGILSQSILALKITLANGKTETCSPTQNPDLFRAALISLGALGIIVEITFQAVPAFTLAWKQIVDTDVKMFNSWERELWTQTEFVRVWWFPYTRRAVVWTAEKTDEALKPPPKSYYDAWLGYHVYHNLLYLAQYVPRVLPWIEWFVFGMQYGFPNGSTTSAIQPSRQALLMNCLYSQFVNEWAIPLHKGPEALRRLSSWLNHLTPSDPDYVPHGIPYSAEGLYVHAPVEVRVTETSNSTTPRPHLDPTCTDEATLYLNATLYRPRNSDPPCHYRYYQGFEYLMRELGGKPHWAKNFECTGQDIEEMYGEKLLEWRKIRNGADPEGMFVGEWHRRLIMGDGPRLALEECEVGRTRLRRGGVMVTGEVWDDECEKGELSGNSSEESFDHLRASDVTITA
;
A
#
# COMPACT_ATOMS: atom_id res chain seq x y z
N MET A 1 28.98 21.42 51.80
CA MET A 1 29.71 20.82 50.66
C MET A 1 29.33 21.59 49.41
N THR A 2 30.26 22.34 48.83
CA THR A 2 30.08 23.04 47.56
C THR A 2 30.33 22.06 46.42
N SER A 3 29.34 21.87 45.55
CA SER A 3 29.46 21.03 44.35
C SER A 3 30.65 21.49 43.50
N PRO A 4 31.50 20.58 42.98
CA PRO A 4 32.59 20.93 42.06
C PRO A 4 32.09 21.31 40.66
N PHE A 5 30.79 21.18 40.40
CA PHE A 5 30.16 21.61 39.15
C PHE A 5 29.58 23.01 39.32
N PRO A 6 29.72 23.90 38.31
CA PRO A 6 29.01 25.18 38.32
C PRO A 6 27.51 24.92 38.52
N PRO A 7 26.82 25.72 39.35
CA PRO A 7 25.38 25.56 39.54
C PRO A 7 24.68 25.61 38.18
N SER A 8 23.78 24.64 37.94
CA SER A 8 22.97 24.62 36.72
C SER A 8 22.29 25.97 36.56
N SER A 9 22.45 26.60 35.40
CA SER A 9 21.78 27.87 35.08
C SER A 9 20.30 27.70 34.75
N SER A 10 19.81 26.46 34.67
CA SER A 10 18.42 26.12 34.38
C SER A 10 17.68 25.86 35.70
N ALA A 11 16.46 26.38 35.82
CA ALA A 11 15.57 26.05 36.93
C ALA A 11 14.75 24.79 36.63
N PRO A 12 14.27 24.05 37.66
CA PRO A 12 13.33 22.95 37.47
C PRO A 12 12.12 23.37 36.63
N GLY A 13 11.76 22.54 35.65
CA GLY A 13 10.65 22.76 34.73
C GLY A 13 10.96 23.70 33.57
N GLU A 14 12.14 24.30 33.50
CA GLU A 14 12.54 25.11 32.36
C GLU A 14 12.94 24.26 31.15
N GLY A 15 12.61 24.75 29.96
CA GLY A 15 13.04 24.18 28.69
C GLY A 15 13.21 25.22 27.61
N HIS A 16 14.11 24.93 26.68
CA HIS A 16 14.40 25.77 25.53
C HIS A 16 14.62 24.93 24.29
N LEU A 17 13.93 25.30 23.21
CA LEU A 17 13.95 24.60 21.93
C LEU A 17 14.20 25.59 20.79
N THR A 18 15.21 25.35 19.97
CA THR A 18 15.49 26.18 18.78
C THR A 18 15.57 25.32 17.53
N ILE A 19 14.70 25.60 16.57
CA ILE A 19 14.63 24.92 15.27
C ILE A 19 15.11 25.87 14.18
N GLN A 20 15.98 25.38 13.30
CA GLN A 20 16.52 26.17 12.20
C GLN A 20 16.62 25.36 10.92
N LEU A 21 16.75 26.03 9.79
CA LEU A 21 17.03 25.38 8.52
C LEU A 21 18.50 24.96 8.47
N LEU A 22 18.76 23.68 8.28
CA LEU A 22 20.09 23.13 8.08
C LEU A 22 20.60 23.43 6.66
N PRO A 23 21.92 23.34 6.39
CA PRO A 23 22.50 23.62 5.06
C PRO A 23 21.85 22.84 3.91
N GLN A 24 21.29 21.65 4.20
CA GLN A 24 20.57 20.82 3.23
C GLN A 24 19.11 21.26 2.96
N LYS A 25 18.71 22.47 3.41
CA LYS A 25 17.34 23.00 3.32
C LYS A 25 16.28 22.13 4.03
N LEU A 26 16.67 21.49 5.13
CA LEU A 26 15.78 20.70 5.99
C LEU A 26 15.69 21.35 7.37
N SER A 27 14.53 21.25 8.02
CA SER A 27 14.34 21.70 9.40
C SER A 27 15.19 20.82 10.33
N GLY A 28 15.93 21.43 11.25
CA GLY A 28 16.80 20.73 12.19
C GLY A 28 16.81 21.35 13.58
N LEU A 29 17.09 20.49 14.56
CA LEU A 29 17.20 20.86 15.96
C LEU A 29 18.58 21.48 16.22
N SER A 30 18.62 22.76 16.58
CA SER A 30 19.88 23.48 16.86
C SER A 30 20.19 23.59 18.35
N LYS A 31 19.14 23.69 19.18
CA LYS A 31 19.26 23.72 20.64
C LYS A 31 18.08 23.00 21.27
N ILE A 32 18.38 22.14 22.24
CA ILE A 32 17.41 21.48 23.11
C ILE A 32 17.99 21.45 24.52
N SER A 33 17.27 22.04 25.46
CA SER A 33 17.60 21.95 26.89
C SER A 33 16.30 21.86 27.67
N PHE A 34 16.30 21.08 28.74
CA PHE A 34 15.15 20.96 29.63
C PHE A 34 15.62 20.48 31.01
N GLN A 35 14.80 20.75 32.01
CA GLN A 35 14.97 20.22 33.35
C GLN A 35 13.64 19.72 33.90
N TYR A 36 13.72 18.65 34.70
CA TYR A 36 12.59 18.06 35.40
C TYR A 36 11.72 19.13 36.09
N PRO A 37 10.37 19.07 36.02
CA PRO A 37 9.55 17.94 35.54
C PRO A 37 9.33 17.87 34.01
N LEU A 38 9.86 18.82 33.23
CA LEU A 38 9.78 18.83 31.78
C LEU A 38 10.83 17.90 31.15
N LYS A 39 10.42 17.13 30.13
CA LYS A 39 11.32 16.37 29.27
C LYS A 39 10.94 16.56 27.81
N LEU A 40 11.94 16.69 26.95
CA LEU A 40 11.77 16.81 25.51
C LEU A 40 12.50 15.66 24.82
N ILE A 41 11.83 14.97 23.89
CA ILE A 41 12.44 13.92 23.06
C ILE A 41 12.18 14.24 21.59
N SER A 42 13.24 14.22 20.78
CA SER A 42 13.13 14.32 19.32
C SER A 42 13.69 13.03 18.72
N PRO A 43 12.90 12.22 17.98
CA PRO A 43 13.46 11.13 17.19
C PRO A 43 14.41 11.66 16.13
N SER A 44 15.35 10.81 15.69
CA SER A 44 16.23 11.13 14.57
C SER A 44 15.41 11.38 13.30
N PRO A 45 15.61 12.51 12.62
CA PRO A 45 14.81 12.85 11.44
C PRO A 45 15.04 11.84 10.32
N SER A 46 13.96 11.37 9.70
CA SER A 46 14.04 10.58 8.47
C SER A 46 14.27 11.48 7.24
N SER A 47 14.80 10.93 6.16
CA SER A 47 15.20 11.69 4.95
C SER A 47 14.06 12.43 4.23
N ASP A 48 12.82 12.13 4.60
CA ASP A 48 11.55 12.61 4.05
C ASP A 48 10.80 13.55 5.01
N GLN A 49 11.21 13.65 6.27
CA GLN A 49 10.59 14.54 7.25
C GLN A 49 10.94 16.01 6.97
N LYS A 50 9.91 16.79 6.60
CA LYS A 50 10.02 18.24 6.34
C LYS A 50 9.93 19.09 7.62
N SER A 51 9.53 18.48 8.74
CA SER A 51 9.32 19.10 10.05
C SER A 51 10.08 18.31 11.12
N VAL A 52 10.69 19.00 12.08
CA VAL A 52 11.25 18.35 13.27
C VAL A 52 10.10 17.91 14.16
N LEU A 53 10.06 16.64 14.58
CA LEU A 53 9.07 16.14 15.53
C LEU A 53 9.64 16.17 16.95
N VAL A 54 8.94 16.80 17.89
CA VAL A 54 9.32 16.85 19.30
C VAL A 54 8.16 16.36 20.17
N PHE A 55 8.45 15.40 21.04
CA PHE A 55 7.56 14.92 22.09
C PHE A 55 7.79 15.72 23.37
N LEU A 56 6.73 16.38 23.85
CA LEU A 56 6.67 17.01 25.16
C LEU A 56 6.19 15.98 26.19
N LEU A 57 6.95 15.86 27.28
CA LEU A 57 6.77 14.82 28.29
C LEU A 57 6.86 15.45 29.68
N THR A 58 6.07 14.91 30.60
CA THR A 58 6.15 15.17 32.03
C THR A 58 6.51 13.87 32.75
N TYR A 59 7.39 13.93 33.74
CA TYR A 59 7.84 12.71 34.44
C TYR A 59 6.71 12.05 35.25
N GLY A 60 6.76 10.73 35.41
CA GLY A 60 5.71 9.99 36.15
C GLY A 60 4.35 9.96 35.45
N GLY A 61 4.28 10.41 34.18
CA GLY A 61 3.07 10.42 33.38
C GLY A 61 2.13 11.60 33.63
N GLY A 62 2.55 12.63 34.39
CA GLY A 62 1.73 13.82 34.67
C GLY A 62 2.45 14.88 35.51
N LEU A 63 1.72 15.91 35.95
CA LEU A 63 2.20 16.98 36.83
C LEU A 63 1.52 16.89 38.19
N VAL A 64 2.26 17.15 39.27
CA VAL A 64 1.74 17.17 40.64
C VAL A 64 1.49 18.60 41.13
N GLY A 65 0.73 18.73 42.21
CA GLY A 65 0.34 20.01 42.79
C GLY A 65 1.55 20.91 43.08
N GLY A 66 1.60 22.07 42.42
CA GLY A 66 2.64 23.09 42.60
C GLY A 66 3.77 23.05 41.56
N ASP A 67 3.84 22.01 40.72
CA ASP A 67 4.81 21.95 39.62
C ASP A 67 4.69 23.20 38.72
N GLN A 68 5.84 23.74 38.31
CA GLN A 68 5.93 24.85 37.36
C GLN A 68 6.73 24.36 36.15
N VAL A 69 6.15 24.45 34.96
CA VAL A 69 6.82 24.14 33.69
C VAL A 69 6.86 25.39 32.83
N HIS A 70 8.03 25.72 32.30
CA HIS A 70 8.22 26.84 31.40
C HIS A 70 9.04 26.44 30.17
N LEU A 71 8.41 26.38 29.01
CA LEU A 71 9.07 26.04 27.74
C LEU A 71 9.11 27.25 26.82
N THR A 72 10.31 27.60 26.34
CA THR A 72 10.50 28.57 25.27
C THR A 72 10.86 27.86 23.97
N ILE A 73 10.15 28.17 22.88
CA ILE A 73 10.40 27.62 21.55
C ILE A 73 10.71 28.76 20.58
N GLU A 74 11.77 28.62 19.80
CA GLU A 74 12.07 29.51 18.68
C GLU A 74 12.20 28.71 17.39
N VAL A 75 11.39 29.03 16.39
CA VAL A 75 11.45 28.43 15.05
C VAL A 75 11.88 29.50 14.06
N LYS A 76 13.15 29.41 13.63
CA LYS A 76 13.79 30.33 12.68
C LYS A 76 13.15 30.24 11.30
N SER A 77 13.44 31.24 10.46
CA SER A 77 12.81 31.40 9.15
C SER A 77 12.84 30.11 8.32
N ASP A 78 11.72 29.84 7.64
CA ASP A 78 11.48 28.67 6.78
C ASP A 78 11.57 27.28 7.45
N ALA A 79 11.91 27.21 8.74
CA ALA A 79 11.98 25.97 9.48
C ALA A 79 10.60 25.53 9.98
N LYS A 80 10.42 24.21 10.17
CA LYS A 80 9.13 23.60 10.53
C LYS A 80 9.29 22.70 11.76
N LEU A 81 8.35 22.86 12.69
CA LEU A 81 8.29 22.12 13.94
C LEU A 81 6.91 21.51 14.14
N SER A 82 6.87 20.23 14.52
CA SER A 82 5.70 19.53 15.00
C SER A 82 5.93 19.14 16.45
N VAL A 83 5.06 19.58 17.36
CA VAL A 83 5.11 19.25 18.78
C VAL A 83 3.87 18.43 19.15
N VAL A 84 4.10 17.28 19.77
CA VAL A 84 3.07 16.35 20.23
C VAL A 84 3.40 15.88 21.65
N THR A 85 2.47 15.19 22.31
CA THR A 85 2.71 14.50 23.59
C THR A 85 2.76 12.99 23.37
N GLN A 86 3.29 12.24 24.35
CA GLN A 86 3.23 10.77 24.31
C GLN A 86 1.83 10.24 24.68
N GLY A 87 1.04 11.05 25.36
CA GLY A 87 -0.31 10.75 25.81
C GLY A 87 -0.87 11.96 26.57
N HIS A 88 -2.04 11.78 27.20
CA HIS A 88 -2.66 12.83 28.01
C HIS A 88 -1.70 13.42 29.05
N THR A 89 -1.67 14.76 29.15
CA THR A 89 -0.99 15.44 30.24
C THR A 89 -1.87 15.33 31.48
N LYS A 90 -1.55 14.37 32.36
CA LYS A 90 -2.34 14.11 33.58
C LYS A 90 -2.01 15.15 34.63
N ILE A 91 -3.01 15.80 35.21
CA ILE A 91 -2.82 16.71 36.33
C ILE A 91 -3.32 16.03 37.60
N PHE A 92 -2.42 15.74 38.52
CA PHE A 92 -2.76 15.10 39.78
C PHE A 92 -3.43 16.10 40.75
N LYS A 93 -4.10 15.55 41.77
CA LYS A 93 -4.77 16.31 42.82
C LYS A 93 -3.83 17.33 43.49
N SER A 94 -4.36 18.53 43.77
CA SER A 94 -3.64 19.55 44.53
C SER A 94 -3.97 19.45 46.03
N PRO A 95 -3.01 19.65 46.95
CA PRO A 95 -3.27 19.64 48.40
C PRO A 95 -4.35 20.65 48.81
N SER A 96 -4.26 21.89 48.34
CA SER A 96 -5.25 22.97 48.55
C SER A 96 -5.56 23.69 47.24
N ARG A 97 -6.51 24.66 47.26
CA ARG A 97 -6.80 25.52 46.10
C ARG A 97 -5.64 26.48 45.77
N ASP A 98 -4.82 26.84 46.75
CA ASP A 98 -3.70 27.78 46.60
C ASP A 98 -2.46 27.14 45.95
N VAL A 99 -2.38 25.80 45.94
CA VAL A 99 -1.28 25.06 45.30
C VAL A 99 -1.61 24.82 43.83
N VAL A 100 -1.26 25.80 43.00
CA VAL A 100 -1.52 25.81 41.56
C VAL A 100 -0.36 25.18 40.78
N THR A 101 -0.66 24.14 40.00
CA THR A 101 0.26 23.61 38.99
C THR A 101 0.20 24.49 37.74
N ARG A 102 1.36 24.93 37.24
CA ARG A 102 1.42 25.84 36.08
C ARG A 102 2.23 25.30 34.92
N GLN A 103 1.74 25.54 33.71
CA GLN A 103 2.50 25.32 32.48
C GLN A 103 2.48 26.58 31.61
N ARG A 104 3.66 27.06 31.25
CA ARG A 104 3.84 28.22 30.39
C ARG A 104 4.62 27.86 29.14
N LEU A 105 4.09 28.21 27.97
CA LEU A 105 4.73 28.02 26.68
C LEU A 105 4.88 29.37 25.96
N ASP A 106 6.10 29.78 25.66
CA ASP A 106 6.39 30.98 24.87
C ASP A 106 7.03 30.56 23.52
N VAL A 107 6.34 30.79 22.40
CA VAL A 107 6.77 30.38 21.05
C VAL A 107 7.02 31.59 20.16
N THR A 108 8.18 31.65 19.51
CA THR A 108 8.51 32.65 18.48
C THR A 108 8.61 31.97 17.12
N ILE A 109 7.81 32.44 16.16
CA ILE A 109 7.70 31.91 14.80
C ILE A 109 8.17 33.00 13.83
N HIS A 110 9.32 32.76 13.19
CA HIS A 110 9.92 33.69 12.21
C HIS A 110 9.24 33.61 10.83
N PRO A 111 9.54 34.54 9.89
CA PRO A 111 8.93 34.52 8.56
C PRO A 111 9.10 33.19 7.83
N GLY A 112 8.04 32.69 7.17
CA GLY A 112 8.05 31.40 6.46
C GLY A 112 8.10 30.16 7.36
N ALA A 113 8.35 30.32 8.67
CA ALA A 113 8.41 29.22 9.62
C ALA A 113 7.00 28.65 9.92
N ALA A 114 6.96 27.41 10.39
CA ALA A 114 5.71 26.74 10.75
C ALA A 114 5.81 25.97 12.06
N VAL A 115 4.78 26.12 12.91
CA VAL A 115 4.58 25.33 14.12
C VAL A 115 3.24 24.61 14.05
N CYS A 116 3.27 23.30 14.27
CA CYS A 116 2.10 22.46 14.47
C CYS A 116 2.15 21.86 15.87
N LEU A 117 1.37 22.40 16.81
CA LEU A 117 1.28 21.95 18.19
C LEU A 117 -0.04 21.18 18.38
N LEU A 118 0.06 19.85 18.39
CA LEU A 118 -1.06 18.93 18.47
C LEU A 118 -0.88 17.94 19.65
N PRO A 119 -0.93 18.43 20.90
CA PRO A 119 -0.86 17.58 22.08
C PRO A 119 -2.14 16.74 22.22
N ASP A 120 -2.06 15.65 22.96
CA ASP A 120 -3.22 15.00 23.56
C ASP A 120 -3.86 15.91 24.61
N PRO A 121 -5.15 15.72 24.94
CA PRO A 121 -5.82 16.61 25.85
C PRO A 121 -5.25 16.52 27.26
N VAL A 122 -5.29 17.64 27.97
CA VAL A 122 -4.99 17.71 29.40
C VAL A 122 -6.08 16.93 30.14
N GLN A 123 -5.68 16.01 31.01
CA GLN A 123 -6.59 15.20 31.81
C GLN A 123 -6.47 15.60 33.28
N PRO A 124 -7.29 16.56 33.76
CA PRO A 124 -7.33 16.93 35.16
C PRO A 124 -7.95 15.80 35.99
N PHE A 125 -7.27 15.38 37.05
CA PHE A 125 -7.85 14.43 38.02
C PHE A 125 -8.72 15.17 39.03
N GLU A 126 -9.53 14.41 39.75
CA GLU A 126 -10.29 14.91 40.90
C GLU A 126 -9.42 15.77 41.82
N GLY A 127 -9.90 16.96 42.15
CA GLY A 127 -9.23 17.87 43.09
C GLY A 127 -8.01 18.62 42.55
N SER A 128 -7.72 18.55 41.25
CA SER A 128 -6.59 19.25 40.63
C SER A 128 -6.82 20.76 40.45
N VAL A 129 -5.74 21.54 40.51
CA VAL A 129 -5.73 22.99 40.25
C VAL A 129 -4.64 23.30 39.22
N TYR A 130 -5.03 23.76 38.02
CA TYR A 130 -4.11 23.93 36.90
C TYR A 130 -4.27 25.26 36.16
N GLU A 131 -3.15 25.86 35.80
CA GLU A 131 -3.09 27.06 34.97
C GLU A 131 -2.14 26.85 33.78
N GLN A 132 -2.65 27.07 32.58
CA GLN A 132 -1.90 26.99 31.33
C GLN A 132 -1.89 28.35 30.63
N ALA A 133 -0.70 28.81 30.26
CA ALA A 133 -0.52 30.04 29.50
C ALA A 133 0.39 29.79 28.28
N GLN A 134 -0.14 29.96 27.08
CA GLN A 134 0.59 29.78 25.83
C GLN A 134 0.59 31.09 25.05
N LYS A 135 1.76 31.53 24.63
CA LYS A 135 1.96 32.77 23.89
C LYS A 135 2.74 32.50 22.61
N PHE A 136 2.18 32.93 21.49
CA PHE A 136 2.75 32.75 20.16
C PHE A 136 3.04 34.11 19.54
N MET A 137 4.32 34.42 19.35
CA MET A 137 4.79 35.59 18.62
C MET A 137 5.03 35.18 17.17
N VAL A 138 4.11 35.55 16.28
CA VAL A 138 4.10 35.12 14.88
C VAL A 138 4.50 36.29 13.99
N ALA A 139 5.65 36.15 13.31
CA ALA A 139 6.09 37.11 12.30
C ALA A 139 5.16 37.11 11.09
N ASP A 140 5.24 38.15 10.26
CA ASP A 140 4.52 38.16 9.00
C ASP A 140 4.96 36.99 8.10
N GLY A 141 3.99 36.31 7.48
CA GLY A 141 4.20 35.04 6.75
C GLY A 141 4.48 33.80 7.60
N GLY A 142 4.54 33.91 8.94
CA GLY A 142 4.65 32.77 9.85
C GLY A 142 3.36 31.94 9.97
N ASN A 143 3.49 30.66 10.32
CA ASN A 143 2.39 29.69 10.29
C ASN A 143 2.22 28.97 11.64
N LEU A 144 0.98 28.89 12.12
CA LEU A 144 0.61 28.27 13.39
C LEU A 144 -0.63 27.38 13.22
N CYS A 145 -0.51 26.12 13.63
CA CYS A 145 -1.61 25.21 13.92
C CYS A 145 -1.50 24.80 15.39
N LEU A 146 -2.49 25.16 16.20
CA LEU A 146 -2.51 24.92 17.65
C LEU A 146 -3.80 24.20 18.01
N LEU A 147 -3.72 23.03 18.64
CA LEU A 147 -4.83 22.38 19.31
C LEU A 147 -4.63 22.43 20.82
N ASP A 148 -5.55 23.05 21.54
CA ASP A 148 -5.57 23.10 23.01
C ASP A 148 -6.91 22.59 23.52
N TRP A 149 -6.91 21.57 24.37
CA TRP A 149 -8.10 20.84 24.76
C TRP A 149 -7.92 20.09 26.08
N VAL A 150 -9.03 19.91 26.78
CA VAL A 150 -9.12 19.37 28.14
C VAL A 150 -10.24 18.35 28.23
N SER A 151 -10.00 17.24 28.91
CA SER A 151 -10.99 16.17 29.13
C SER A 151 -11.61 16.20 30.52
N GLU A 152 -12.70 15.46 30.69
CA GLU A 152 -13.48 15.36 31.93
C GLU A 152 -12.76 14.64 33.09
N GLY A 153 -11.55 14.11 32.87
CA GLY A 153 -10.79 13.36 33.86
C GLY A 153 -10.84 11.86 33.62
N ARG A 154 -10.89 11.07 34.70
CA ARG A 154 -10.82 9.59 34.65
C ARG A 154 -12.21 8.97 34.78
N THR A 155 -12.94 8.92 33.66
CA THR A 155 -14.29 8.34 33.58
C THR A 155 -14.39 6.92 34.14
N ALA A 156 -13.38 6.07 33.87
CA ALA A 156 -13.32 4.70 34.41
C ALA A 156 -13.22 4.63 35.94
N ARG A 157 -12.86 5.73 36.61
CA ARG A 157 -12.85 5.88 38.07
C ARG A 157 -14.05 6.67 38.61
N GLY A 158 -14.99 7.03 37.74
CA GLY A 158 -16.16 7.85 38.08
C GLY A 158 -15.85 9.35 38.18
N GLU A 159 -14.68 9.80 37.72
CA GLU A 159 -14.33 11.22 37.66
C GLU A 159 -14.94 11.85 36.41
N ASP A 160 -15.69 12.93 36.59
CA ASP A 160 -16.44 13.63 35.55
C ASP A 160 -16.49 15.14 35.88
N TRP A 161 -15.48 15.87 35.37
CA TRP A 161 -15.22 17.28 35.66
C TRP A 161 -15.01 17.60 37.15
N ASP A 162 -14.47 16.65 37.91
CA ASP A 162 -14.26 16.77 39.37
C ASP A 162 -12.98 17.53 39.79
N LEU A 163 -12.43 18.34 38.88
CA LEU A 163 -11.30 19.24 39.14
C LEU A 163 -11.71 20.38 40.10
N ARG A 164 -10.76 21.05 40.76
CA ARG A 164 -11.04 22.26 41.56
C ARG A 164 -11.03 23.52 40.70
N ALA A 165 -10.02 23.67 39.85
CA ALA A 165 -9.95 24.76 38.88
C ALA A 165 -9.00 24.43 37.73
N TRP A 166 -9.38 24.82 36.53
CA TRP A 166 -8.54 24.75 35.33
C TRP A 166 -8.67 26.07 34.56
N SER A 167 -7.56 26.70 34.24
CA SER A 167 -7.53 27.91 33.41
C SER A 167 -6.54 27.72 32.27
N GLY A 168 -7.02 27.86 31.03
CA GLY A 168 -6.20 27.84 29.82
C GLY A 168 -6.25 29.18 29.11
N ARG A 169 -5.08 29.72 28.76
CA ARG A 169 -4.95 30.98 28.01
C ARG A 169 -4.04 30.81 26.81
N ASN A 170 -4.57 31.08 25.62
CA ASN A 170 -3.81 31.11 24.38
C ASN A 170 -3.77 32.53 23.83
N GLU A 171 -2.57 33.06 23.57
CA GLU A 171 -2.38 34.38 22.97
C GLU A 171 -1.57 34.29 21.67
N VAL A 172 -2.12 34.84 20.58
CA VAL A 172 -1.41 34.98 19.31
C VAL A 172 -1.14 36.46 19.06
N TRP A 173 0.13 36.79 18.92
CA TRP A 173 0.66 38.13 18.70
C TRP A 173 1.32 38.20 17.32
N MET A 174 1.17 39.32 16.63
CA MET A 174 1.87 39.62 15.37
C MET A 174 3.05 40.54 15.63
N THR A 175 4.20 40.23 15.03
CA THR A 175 5.37 41.11 14.97
C THR A 175 5.56 41.64 13.55
N ARG A 176 5.63 42.96 13.38
CA ARG A 176 5.91 43.64 12.11
C ARG A 176 7.31 44.26 12.19
N GLY A 177 8.33 43.49 11.82
CA GLY A 177 9.73 43.93 11.88
C GLY A 177 10.30 44.08 13.30
N SER A 178 11.59 44.43 13.40
CA SER A 178 12.34 44.48 14.66
C SER A 178 12.02 45.68 15.56
N HIS A 179 11.32 46.72 15.05
CA HIS A 179 11.15 48.00 15.74
C HIS A 179 9.68 48.38 16.06
N GLU A 180 8.67 47.63 15.62
CA GLU A 180 7.26 47.90 15.97
C GLU A 180 6.82 47.13 17.22
N LYS A 181 5.92 47.74 18.03
CA LYS A 181 5.31 47.05 19.17
C LYS A 181 4.45 45.87 18.69
N PRO A 182 4.55 44.69 19.32
CA PRO A 182 3.77 43.52 18.93
C PRO A 182 2.28 43.76 19.13
N ARG A 183 1.46 43.30 18.17
CA ARG A 183 0.00 43.47 18.18
C ARG A 183 -0.70 42.17 18.57
N LEU A 184 -1.53 42.20 19.61
CA LEU A 184 -2.38 41.05 19.97
C LEU A 184 -3.45 40.82 18.88
N LEU A 185 -3.43 39.64 18.27
CA LEU A 185 -4.42 39.21 17.27
C LEU A 185 -5.57 38.45 17.93
N LEU A 186 -5.24 37.47 18.77
CA LEU A 186 -6.19 36.57 19.41
C LEU A 186 -5.78 36.36 20.86
N ARG A 187 -6.75 36.45 21.77
CA ARG A 187 -6.65 35.92 23.13
C ARG A 187 -7.84 35.01 23.34
N ASP A 188 -7.58 33.73 23.54
CA ASP A 188 -8.55 32.75 23.96
C ASP A 188 -8.32 32.43 25.44
N ASN A 189 -9.36 32.50 26.25
CA ASN A 189 -9.29 32.28 27.69
C ASN A 189 -10.45 31.37 28.10
N VAL A 190 -10.12 30.20 28.64
CA VAL A 190 -11.08 29.20 29.08
C VAL A 190 -10.84 28.98 30.57
N VAL A 191 -11.91 29.10 31.35
CA VAL A 191 -11.86 28.94 32.81
C VAL A 191 -12.95 27.94 33.19
N LEU A 192 -12.53 26.82 33.76
CA LEU A 192 -13.38 25.78 34.31
C LEU A 192 -13.19 25.81 35.82
N GLU A 193 -14.22 26.23 36.54
CA GLU A 193 -14.20 26.31 37.99
C GLU A 193 -15.03 25.17 38.56
N GLY A 194 -14.38 24.34 39.37
CA GLY A 194 -14.99 23.22 40.05
C GLY A 194 -15.76 23.66 41.28
N ASP A 195 -16.67 22.78 41.69
CA ASP A 195 -17.58 23.06 42.81
C ASP A 195 -16.82 23.20 44.15
N THR A 196 -17.40 23.93 45.09
CA THR A 196 -16.87 24.01 46.46
C THR A 196 -17.19 22.72 47.20
N PRO A 197 -16.39 22.35 48.22
CA PRO A 197 -16.64 21.14 49.01
C PRO A 197 -18.02 21.10 49.67
N GLU A 198 -18.65 22.26 49.96
CA GLU A 198 -19.98 22.34 50.55
C GLU A 198 -21.14 22.37 49.54
N ALA A 199 -20.86 22.29 48.23
CA ALA A 199 -21.91 22.35 47.20
C ALA A 199 -22.73 21.04 47.15
N THR A 200 -24.05 21.15 47.30
CA THR A 200 -25.00 20.03 47.26
C THR A 200 -25.29 19.51 45.84
N GLU A 201 -25.03 20.30 44.80
CA GLU A 201 -25.09 19.88 43.38
C GLU A 201 -23.73 20.14 42.70
N LYS A 202 -23.26 19.18 41.88
CA LYS A 202 -22.08 19.35 41.02
C LYS A 202 -22.39 20.26 39.83
N GLY A 203 -22.17 21.56 39.98
CA GLY A 203 -22.47 22.61 39.01
C GLY A 203 -21.60 22.57 37.76
N LEU A 204 -20.31 22.24 37.84
CA LEU A 204 -19.44 22.20 36.65
C LEU A 204 -19.85 21.07 35.70
N ARG A 205 -20.03 19.86 36.23
CA ARG A 205 -20.53 18.70 35.48
C ARG A 205 -21.83 18.99 34.74
N LYS A 206 -22.78 19.65 35.40
CA LYS A 206 -24.07 20.06 34.82
C LYS A 206 -23.90 21.10 33.70
N LYS A 207 -22.99 22.07 33.87
CA LYS A 207 -22.67 23.09 32.86
C LYS A 207 -22.00 22.51 31.61
N MET A 208 -21.15 21.50 31.78
CA MET A 208 -20.48 20.83 30.66
C MET A 208 -21.42 19.95 29.83
N HIS A 209 -22.64 19.70 30.29
CA HIS A 209 -23.75 19.10 29.50
C HIS A 209 -23.31 17.88 28.66
N LYS A 210 -22.83 16.82 29.33
CA LYS A 210 -22.35 15.55 28.73
C LYS A 210 -21.10 15.63 27.84
N LEU A 211 -20.50 16.82 27.67
CA LEU A 211 -19.23 16.94 26.95
C LEU A 211 -18.12 16.37 27.80
N GLY A 212 -17.51 15.27 27.34
CA GLY A 212 -16.34 14.66 27.97
C GLY A 212 -15.02 15.30 27.52
N ILE A 213 -15.05 16.12 26.46
CA ILE A 213 -13.92 16.89 25.96
C ILE A 213 -14.36 18.29 25.52
N PHE A 214 -13.50 19.28 25.74
CA PHE A 214 -13.64 20.63 25.20
C PHE A 214 -12.31 21.12 24.63
N GLY A 215 -12.32 21.76 23.47
CA GLY A 215 -11.11 22.14 22.76
C GLY A 215 -11.21 23.38 21.87
N THR A 216 -10.04 23.91 21.55
CA THR A 216 -9.81 25.07 20.69
C THR A 216 -8.71 24.75 19.69
N LEU A 217 -9.04 24.81 18.41
CA LEU A 217 -8.08 24.76 17.32
C LEU A 217 -7.87 26.19 16.78
N VAL A 218 -6.63 26.65 16.75
CA VAL A 218 -6.24 27.96 16.20
C VAL A 218 -5.35 27.75 14.99
N LEU A 219 -5.77 28.31 13.85
CA LEU A 219 -5.09 28.25 12.57
C LEU A 219 -4.69 29.65 12.11
N ARG A 220 -3.44 29.83 11.71
CA ARG A 220 -2.92 31.11 11.22
C ARG A 220 -1.79 30.89 10.20
N GLY A 221 -1.80 31.71 9.16
CA GLY A 221 -0.72 31.81 8.19
C GLY A 221 -1.01 31.05 6.88
N PRO A 222 -0.27 31.37 5.80
CA PRO A 222 -0.56 30.84 4.45
C PRO A 222 -0.64 29.32 4.35
N LEU A 223 0.19 28.59 5.10
CA LEU A 223 0.18 27.12 5.09
C LEU A 223 -1.09 26.52 5.70
N MET A 224 -1.84 27.30 6.48
CA MET A 224 -3.05 26.86 7.17
C MET A 224 -4.33 27.35 6.48
N ASP A 225 -4.22 28.13 5.40
CA ASP A 225 -5.38 28.79 4.78
C ASP A 225 -6.39 27.81 4.18
N SER A 226 -5.92 26.72 3.55
CA SER A 226 -6.81 25.68 3.01
C SER A 226 -7.62 25.00 4.12
N LEU A 227 -6.95 24.59 5.20
CA LEU A 227 -7.61 23.98 6.36
C LEU A 227 -8.57 24.97 7.06
N ALA A 228 -8.15 26.23 7.17
CA ALA A 228 -8.98 27.28 7.74
C ALA A 228 -10.22 27.57 6.89
N ALA A 229 -10.09 27.56 5.56
CA ALA A 229 -11.20 27.73 4.64
C ALA A 229 -12.20 26.59 4.76
N PHE A 230 -11.71 25.35 4.86
CA PHE A 230 -12.52 24.16 5.10
C PHE A 230 -13.39 24.30 6.36
N PHE A 231 -12.82 24.60 7.52
CA PHE A 231 -13.62 24.74 8.75
C PHE A 231 -14.65 25.87 8.67
N LEU A 232 -14.31 26.99 8.03
CA LEU A 232 -15.23 28.11 7.87
C LEU A 232 -16.38 27.76 6.90
N SER A 233 -16.10 27.07 5.79
CA SER A 233 -17.13 26.64 4.84
C SER A 233 -18.06 25.61 5.47
N GLU A 234 -17.49 24.64 6.20
CA GLU A 234 -18.25 23.58 6.85
C GLU A 234 -19.09 24.10 8.02
N PHE A 235 -18.63 25.13 8.73
CA PHE A 235 -19.41 25.79 9.76
C PHE A 235 -20.56 26.62 9.17
N ALA A 236 -20.28 27.34 8.07
CA ALA A 236 -21.29 28.13 7.38
C ALA A 236 -22.44 27.28 6.80
N ALA A 237 -22.15 26.01 6.49
CA ALA A 237 -23.10 25.04 6.01
C ALA A 237 -23.95 24.38 7.12
N LEU A 238 -23.67 24.63 8.41
CA LEU A 238 -24.46 24.04 9.50
C LEU A 238 -25.89 24.59 9.54
N PRO A 239 -26.90 23.75 9.88
CA PRO A 239 -28.27 24.22 10.08
C PRO A 239 -28.33 25.29 11.19
N ARG A 240 -28.85 26.49 10.88
CA ARG A 240 -28.96 27.57 11.88
C ARG A 240 -30.02 27.24 12.93
N ILE A 241 -29.72 27.51 14.21
CA ILE A 241 -30.67 27.36 15.32
C ILE A 241 -31.92 28.22 15.03
N GLY A 242 -33.08 27.57 14.93
CA GLY A 242 -34.37 28.23 14.63
C GLY A 242 -34.79 28.19 13.16
N ALA A 243 -33.99 27.64 12.26
CA ALA A 243 -34.44 27.29 10.91
C ALA A 243 -35.41 26.10 11.02
N ARG A 244 -36.70 26.38 11.19
CA ARG A 244 -37.75 25.38 10.96
C ARG A 244 -37.71 25.05 9.47
N ASP A 245 -37.43 23.80 9.15
CA ASP A 245 -37.81 23.29 7.84
C ASP A 245 -39.35 23.25 7.82
N PHE A 246 -39.96 24.19 7.12
CA PHE A 246 -41.42 24.30 7.01
C PHE A 246 -41.98 23.32 5.95
N ARG A 247 -41.14 22.47 5.37
CA ARG A 247 -41.55 21.39 4.47
C ARG A 247 -42.08 20.21 5.28
N SER A 248 -43.16 19.59 4.81
CA SER A 248 -43.67 18.33 5.37
C SER A 248 -42.66 17.20 5.16
N GLN A 249 -42.71 16.16 5.99
CA GLN A 249 -41.85 14.98 5.86
C GLN A 249 -41.92 14.38 4.43
N GLU A 250 -43.12 14.34 3.84
CA GLU A 250 -43.34 13.96 2.44
C GLU A 250 -42.66 14.87 1.41
N LYS A 251 -42.50 16.17 1.68
CA LYS A 251 -41.78 17.11 0.79
C LYS A 251 -40.27 16.96 0.91
N VAL A 252 -39.77 16.65 2.11
CA VAL A 252 -38.35 16.34 2.32
C VAL A 252 -37.99 15.04 1.60
N GLU A 253 -38.86 14.03 1.65
CA GLU A 253 -38.72 12.75 0.93
C GLU A 253 -38.86 12.91 -0.60
N ARG A 254 -39.72 13.83 -1.08
CA ARG A 254 -39.79 14.19 -2.51
C ARG A 254 -38.55 14.95 -3.01
N ASP A 255 -38.04 15.90 -2.23
CA ASP A 255 -36.86 16.69 -2.59
C ASP A 255 -35.55 15.89 -2.45
N SER A 256 -35.51 14.81 -1.65
CA SER A 256 -34.38 13.87 -1.62
C SER A 256 -34.22 13.01 -2.87
N GLY A 257 -35.16 13.10 -3.82
CA GLY A 257 -34.99 12.60 -5.18
C GLY A 257 -34.17 13.54 -6.09
N VAL A 258 -33.77 14.72 -5.59
CA VAL A 258 -32.82 15.61 -6.27
C VAL A 258 -31.41 15.15 -5.92
N VAL A 259 -30.61 14.86 -6.96
CA VAL A 259 -29.21 14.41 -6.89
C VAL A 259 -28.41 15.30 -5.92
N ILE A 260 -28.08 14.76 -4.75
CA ILE A 260 -27.28 15.41 -3.72
C ILE A 260 -25.82 15.23 -4.11
N SER A 261 -25.06 16.32 -4.30
CA SER A 261 -23.65 16.22 -4.67
C SER A 261 -22.85 15.41 -3.63
N ARG A 262 -21.76 14.72 -4.04
CA ARG A 262 -20.87 13.96 -3.14
C ARG A 262 -20.44 14.75 -1.90
N LEU A 263 -20.21 16.06 -2.06
CA LEU A 263 -19.88 16.96 -0.96
C LEU A 263 -21.05 17.13 0.02
N GLU A 264 -22.28 17.25 -0.47
CA GLU A 264 -23.49 17.37 0.35
C GLU A 264 -23.87 16.03 1.01
N ALA A 265 -23.65 14.89 0.35
CA ALA A 265 -23.81 13.56 0.93
C ALA A 265 -22.79 13.31 2.06
N TRP A 266 -21.52 13.62 1.82
CA TRP A 266 -20.47 13.59 2.84
C TRP A 266 -20.81 14.53 4.02
N ARG A 267 -21.32 15.74 3.73
CA ARG A 267 -21.79 16.68 4.76
C ARG A 267 -22.94 16.11 5.58
N ALA A 268 -23.97 15.55 4.94
CA ALA A 268 -25.12 14.98 5.63
C ALA A 268 -24.71 13.81 6.54
N ALA A 269 -23.84 12.92 6.05
CA ALA A 269 -23.30 11.81 6.83
C ALA A 269 -22.42 12.32 7.99
N ARG A 270 -21.58 13.33 7.76
CA ARG A 270 -20.79 14.00 8.82
C ARG A 270 -21.69 14.53 9.93
N LEU A 271 -22.75 15.25 9.56
CA LEU A 271 -23.70 15.83 10.51
C LEU A 271 -24.47 14.77 11.30
N LYS A 272 -24.81 13.63 10.66
CA LYS A 272 -25.39 12.48 11.36
C LYS A 272 -24.40 11.92 12.39
N GLN A 273 -23.13 11.76 12.02
CA GLN A 273 -22.09 11.26 12.92
C GLN A 273 -21.79 12.24 14.05
N GLU A 274 -21.67 13.54 13.77
CA GLU A 274 -21.52 14.60 14.77
C GLU A 274 -22.69 14.58 15.76
N LYS A 275 -23.92 14.31 15.30
CA LYS A 275 -25.08 14.16 16.18
C LYS A 275 -25.00 12.91 17.08
N VAL A 276 -24.46 11.80 16.57
CA VAL A 276 -24.25 10.55 17.35
C VAL A 276 -23.17 10.73 18.40
N ASP A 277 -22.04 11.33 18.02
CA ASP A 277 -20.89 11.59 18.90
C ASP A 277 -21.11 12.82 19.81
N GLU A 278 -22.30 13.41 19.76
CA GLU A 278 -22.70 14.64 20.45
C GLU A 278 -21.64 15.75 20.29
N VAL A 279 -21.08 15.86 19.07
CA VAL A 279 -20.07 16.87 18.72
C VAL A 279 -20.76 18.20 18.50
N LEU A 280 -20.29 19.20 19.24
CA LEU A 280 -20.70 20.60 19.11
C LEU A 280 -19.49 21.40 18.73
N TRP A 281 -19.56 22.19 17.66
CA TRP A 281 -18.44 23.02 17.26
C TRP A 281 -18.86 24.31 16.56
N SER A 282 -17.94 25.28 16.54
CA SER A 282 -18.09 26.54 15.84
C SER A 282 -16.76 27.00 15.26
N ALA A 283 -16.80 27.76 14.16
CA ALA A 283 -15.62 28.36 13.56
C ALA A 283 -15.81 29.86 13.30
N ALA A 284 -14.78 30.65 13.58
CA ALA A 284 -14.78 32.08 13.32
C ALA A 284 -13.40 32.58 12.89
N ARG A 285 -13.38 33.64 12.09
CA ARG A 285 -12.14 34.34 11.72
C ARG A 285 -11.98 35.60 12.55
N VAL A 286 -10.86 35.69 13.27
CA VAL A 286 -10.52 36.80 14.18
C VAL A 286 -9.13 37.32 13.82
N ARG A 287 -9.07 38.53 13.24
CA ARG A 287 -7.83 39.26 12.95
C ARG A 287 -6.73 38.40 12.28
N GLY A 288 -7.13 37.60 11.29
CA GLY A 288 -6.24 36.73 10.52
C GLY A 288 -6.00 35.34 11.11
N CYS A 289 -6.50 35.05 12.31
CA CYS A 289 -6.57 33.70 12.88
C CYS A 289 -7.95 33.10 12.59
N THR A 290 -8.01 31.81 12.24
CA THR A 290 -9.26 31.04 12.28
C THR A 290 -9.27 30.25 13.59
N VAL A 291 -10.35 30.39 14.36
CA VAL A 291 -10.55 29.73 15.65
C VAL A 291 -11.72 28.78 15.52
N VAL A 292 -11.49 27.52 15.89
CA VAL A 292 -12.51 26.48 15.94
C VAL A 292 -12.65 26.04 17.38
N LYS A 293 -13.84 26.22 17.96
CA LYS A 293 -14.18 25.72 19.30
C LYS A 293 -15.01 24.47 19.14
N PHE A 294 -14.69 23.42 19.88
CA PHE A 294 -15.45 22.18 19.82
C PHE A 294 -15.58 21.50 21.19
N GLY A 295 -16.58 20.64 21.31
CA GLY A 295 -16.72 19.67 22.39
C GLY A 295 -17.37 18.40 21.86
N SER A 296 -17.14 17.29 22.54
CA SER A 296 -17.75 15.99 22.23
C SER A 296 -17.92 15.18 23.50
N ARG A 297 -18.74 14.14 23.45
CA ARG A 297 -18.94 13.21 24.57
C ARG A 297 -17.69 12.39 24.89
N THR A 298 -16.87 12.07 23.89
CA THR A 298 -15.64 11.28 24.07
C THR A 298 -14.45 11.93 23.38
N VAL A 299 -13.24 11.57 23.80
CA VAL A 299 -12.01 12.03 23.13
C VAL A 299 -11.98 11.53 21.68
N GLU A 300 -12.45 10.31 21.43
CA GLU A 300 -12.55 9.69 20.11
C GLU A 300 -13.52 10.44 19.20
N GLY A 301 -14.68 10.86 19.71
CA GLY A 301 -15.61 11.71 18.96
C GLY A 301 -14.97 13.05 18.57
N GLY A 302 -14.12 13.62 19.45
CA GLY A 302 -13.30 14.79 19.13
C GLY A 302 -12.14 14.51 18.16
N ARG A 303 -11.73 13.26 17.96
CA ARG A 303 -10.64 12.83 17.04
C ARG A 303 -11.14 12.32 15.69
N SER A 304 -12.40 11.88 15.61
CA SER A 304 -12.92 11.17 14.44
C SER A 304 -13.15 12.10 13.26
N LEU A 305 -12.20 12.08 12.32
CA LEU A 305 -12.40 12.44 10.91
C LEU A 305 -12.31 11.14 10.09
N MET A 306 -13.19 10.18 10.35
CA MET A 306 -13.46 9.13 9.36
C MET A 306 -14.30 9.71 8.23
N ASP A 307 -14.24 9.11 7.03
CA ASP A 307 -15.32 9.34 6.08
C ASP A 307 -16.63 8.92 6.78
N PRO A 308 -17.56 9.85 7.01
CA PRO A 308 -18.77 9.57 7.76
C PRO A 308 -19.66 8.51 7.10
N ALA A 309 -19.56 8.29 5.79
CA ALA A 309 -20.25 7.20 5.10
C ALA A 309 -19.79 5.83 5.62
N ILE A 310 -18.49 5.68 5.89
CA ILE A 310 -17.92 4.43 6.42
C ILE A 310 -18.37 4.22 7.88
N THR A 311 -18.32 5.28 8.69
CA THR A 311 -18.77 5.19 10.09
C THR A 311 -20.27 4.92 10.21
N ALA A 312 -21.09 5.58 9.38
CA ALA A 312 -22.53 5.33 9.32
C ALA A 312 -22.82 3.90 8.86
N ALA A 313 -22.18 3.42 7.79
CA ALA A 313 -22.36 2.06 7.30
C ALA A 313 -21.96 1.00 8.34
N LEU A 314 -20.89 1.24 9.11
CA LEU A 314 -20.47 0.36 10.20
C LEU A 314 -21.45 0.35 11.37
N GLN A 315 -22.04 1.50 11.74
CA GLN A 315 -23.07 1.59 12.78
C GLN A 315 -24.38 0.91 12.36
N ASP A 316 -24.74 1.02 11.08
CA ASP A 316 -25.94 0.38 10.53
C ASP A 316 -25.77 -1.15 10.44
N CYS A 317 -24.52 -1.64 10.32
CA CYS A 317 -24.18 -3.07 10.44
C CYS A 317 -24.14 -3.52 11.92
N LYS A 318 -25.31 -3.84 12.49
CA LYS A 318 -25.46 -4.41 13.84
C LYS A 318 -25.15 -5.92 13.90
N ASP A 319 -24.13 -6.37 13.20
CA ASP A 319 -23.66 -7.76 13.23
C ASP A 319 -22.41 -7.88 14.11
N ASP A 320 -22.15 -9.08 14.65
CA ASP A 320 -20.95 -9.39 15.44
C ASP A 320 -19.72 -9.70 14.56
N ILE A 321 -19.77 -9.38 13.26
CA ILE A 321 -18.70 -9.70 12.30
C ILE A 321 -17.63 -8.60 12.38
N PRO A 322 -16.36 -8.94 12.68
CA PRO A 322 -15.31 -7.92 12.78
C PRO A 322 -15.01 -7.20 11.44
N PHE A 323 -14.66 -5.91 11.51
CA PHE A 323 -14.11 -5.17 10.36
C PHE A 323 -12.69 -4.68 10.69
N ARG A 324 -11.69 -5.42 10.23
CA ARG A 324 -10.28 -5.28 10.65
C ARG A 324 -9.51 -4.36 9.71
N ALA A 325 -9.77 -3.06 9.82
CA ALA A 325 -9.15 -2.04 8.98
C ALA A 325 -8.12 -1.20 9.77
N THR A 326 -7.02 -0.85 9.10
CA THR A 326 -6.02 0.12 9.57
C THR A 326 -5.85 1.26 8.56
N ARG A 327 -5.35 2.40 9.02
CA ARG A 327 -5.06 3.59 8.20
C ARG A 327 -3.55 3.79 8.08
N ASN A 328 -3.16 4.69 7.16
CA ASN A 328 -1.77 5.10 6.95
C ASN A 328 -0.85 3.94 6.54
N HIS A 329 -1.41 2.89 5.92
CA HIS A 329 -0.61 1.86 5.29
C HIS A 329 0.00 2.41 4.01
N THR A 330 1.28 2.13 3.76
CA THR A 330 1.91 2.39 2.47
C THR A 330 2.23 1.05 1.83
N GLN A 331 1.57 0.76 0.71
CA GLN A 331 1.83 -0.42 -0.07
C GLN A 331 2.96 -0.14 -1.06
N SER A 332 3.82 -1.13 -1.30
CA SER A 332 4.80 -1.08 -2.40
C SER A 332 4.91 -2.43 -3.10
N THR A 333 5.35 -2.42 -4.36
CA THR A 333 5.81 -3.65 -5.01
C THR A 333 7.12 -4.11 -4.36
N TRP A 334 7.48 -5.39 -4.50
CA TRP A 334 8.69 -5.96 -3.88
C TRP A 334 9.96 -5.26 -4.36
N ALA A 335 10.00 -4.92 -5.66
CA ALA A 335 11.08 -4.14 -6.23
C ALA A 335 11.03 -2.65 -5.82
N ARG A 336 9.96 -2.17 -5.18
CA ARG A 336 9.71 -0.76 -4.82
C ARG A 336 9.68 0.17 -6.04
N THR A 337 9.18 -0.34 -7.16
CA THR A 337 8.98 0.43 -8.40
C THR A 337 7.71 1.28 -8.29
N PHE A 338 6.67 0.73 -7.66
CA PHE A 338 5.40 1.40 -7.43
C PHE A 338 5.04 1.37 -5.94
N HIS A 339 4.40 2.46 -5.49
CA HIS A 339 3.91 2.68 -4.15
C HIS A 339 2.49 3.23 -4.22
N SER A 340 1.65 2.91 -3.26
CA SER A 340 0.33 3.54 -3.09
C SER A 340 -0.03 3.64 -1.61
N SER A 341 -0.94 4.56 -1.28
CA SER A 341 -1.42 4.78 0.09
C SER A 341 -2.93 4.60 0.13
N PRO A 342 -3.45 3.40 0.40
CA PRO A 342 -4.89 3.16 0.48
C PRO A 342 -5.54 3.92 1.64
N GLU A 343 -6.81 4.29 1.47
CA GLU A 343 -7.67 4.84 2.54
C GLU A 343 -7.75 3.88 3.72
N LEU A 344 -7.99 2.60 3.42
CA LEU A 344 -8.03 1.51 4.41
C LEU A 344 -7.22 0.31 3.93
N TYR A 345 -6.42 -0.24 4.83
CA TYR A 345 -5.80 -1.56 4.69
C TYR A 345 -6.54 -2.56 5.57
N ILE A 346 -7.11 -3.60 4.96
CA ILE A 346 -8.07 -4.50 5.62
C ILE A 346 -7.54 -5.93 5.59
N GLN A 347 -7.60 -6.62 6.73
CA GLN A 347 -7.11 -7.99 6.88
C GLN A 347 -8.18 -8.93 7.47
N PRO A 348 -9.10 -9.44 6.63
CA PRO A 348 -10.17 -10.32 7.08
C PRO A 348 -9.64 -11.70 7.51
N GLN A 349 -10.37 -12.37 8.39
CA GLN A 349 -10.03 -13.70 8.92
C GLN A 349 -11.12 -14.77 8.69
N SER A 350 -12.27 -14.38 8.13
CA SER A 350 -13.39 -15.27 7.81
C SER A 350 -14.05 -14.86 6.49
N ILE A 351 -14.82 -15.77 5.87
CA ILE A 351 -15.62 -15.44 4.68
C ILE A 351 -16.62 -14.32 5.00
N ALA A 352 -17.27 -14.40 6.17
CA ALA A 352 -18.20 -13.36 6.62
C ALA A 352 -17.53 -11.97 6.73
N GLU A 353 -16.27 -11.90 7.19
CA GLU A 353 -15.50 -10.66 7.19
C GLU A 353 -15.23 -10.17 5.75
N VAL A 354 -14.93 -11.05 4.79
CA VAL A 354 -14.76 -10.69 3.37
C VAL A 354 -16.06 -10.15 2.75
N GLU A 355 -17.19 -10.83 2.98
CA GLU A 355 -18.52 -10.42 2.51
C GLU A 355 -18.93 -9.07 3.12
N LYS A 356 -18.61 -8.84 4.40
CA LYS A 356 -18.80 -7.55 5.07
C LYS A 356 -17.95 -6.45 4.44
N VAL A 357 -16.67 -6.72 4.12
CA VAL A 357 -15.81 -5.75 3.44
C VAL A 357 -16.40 -5.33 2.10
N VAL A 358 -16.79 -6.30 1.28
CA VAL A 358 -17.39 -6.05 -0.04
C VAL A 358 -18.70 -5.25 0.09
N SER A 359 -19.56 -5.65 1.02
CA SER A 359 -20.85 -4.98 1.26
C SER A 359 -20.67 -3.54 1.73
N LEU A 360 -19.73 -3.28 2.63
CA LEU A 360 -19.42 -1.95 3.12
C LEU A 360 -18.77 -1.09 2.04
N ALA A 361 -17.83 -1.63 1.27
CA ALA A 361 -17.17 -0.92 0.17
C ALA A 361 -18.20 -0.45 -0.85
N ARG A 362 -19.14 -1.32 -1.23
CA ARG A 362 -20.25 -0.98 -2.12
C ARG A 362 -21.12 0.14 -1.55
N ARG A 363 -21.56 0.04 -0.30
CA ARG A 363 -22.35 1.10 0.37
C ARG A 363 -21.60 2.43 0.46
N CYS A 364 -20.28 2.38 0.63
CA CYS A 364 -19.42 3.55 0.72
C CYS A 364 -18.90 4.03 -0.65
N ARG A 365 -19.33 3.41 -1.75
CA ARG A 365 -18.84 3.66 -3.12
C ARG A 365 -17.31 3.66 -3.21
N ARG A 366 -16.70 2.57 -2.72
CA ARG A 366 -15.25 2.39 -2.68
C ARG A 366 -14.82 1.22 -3.56
N ARG A 367 -13.75 1.45 -4.33
CA ARG A 367 -13.03 0.37 -4.99
C ARG A 367 -12.37 -0.54 -3.95
N VAL A 368 -12.39 -1.84 -4.22
CA VAL A 368 -11.67 -2.86 -3.46
C VAL A 368 -10.55 -3.45 -4.33
N THR A 369 -9.33 -3.47 -3.79
CA THR A 369 -8.17 -4.10 -4.41
C THR A 369 -7.64 -5.19 -3.51
N THR A 370 -7.22 -6.33 -4.06
CA THR A 370 -6.58 -7.39 -3.28
C THR A 370 -5.06 -7.39 -3.44
N VAL A 371 -4.33 -7.69 -2.36
CA VAL A 371 -2.87 -7.81 -2.41
C VAL A 371 -2.36 -8.95 -1.53
N GLY A 372 -1.42 -9.71 -2.08
CA GLY A 372 -0.58 -10.64 -1.33
C GLY A 372 0.64 -9.92 -0.74
N CYS A 373 1.84 -10.33 -1.15
CA CYS A 373 3.12 -9.80 -0.61
C CYS A 373 3.67 -8.64 -1.45
N GLY A 374 2.91 -8.15 -2.43
CA GLY A 374 3.38 -7.14 -3.39
C GLY A 374 4.50 -7.64 -4.32
N HIS A 375 4.72 -8.95 -4.49
CA HIS A 375 5.86 -9.46 -5.27
C HIS A 375 5.77 -9.19 -6.78
N SER A 376 4.56 -9.03 -7.31
CA SER A 376 4.35 -8.62 -8.70
C SER A 376 5.02 -7.26 -8.94
N PRO A 377 5.89 -7.10 -9.95
CA PRO A 377 6.45 -5.79 -10.30
C PRO A 377 5.45 -4.86 -11.01
N SER A 378 4.27 -5.37 -11.42
CA SER A 378 3.17 -4.61 -12.03
C SER A 378 2.53 -3.63 -11.03
N ASP A 379 2.01 -2.52 -11.54
CA ASP A 379 1.23 -1.50 -10.81
C ASP A 379 -0.24 -1.90 -10.57
N MET A 380 -0.67 -3.09 -10.99
CA MET A 380 -2.04 -3.61 -10.86
C MET A 380 -2.67 -3.50 -9.46
N ALA A 381 -1.86 -3.63 -8.39
CA ALA A 381 -2.34 -3.57 -7.01
C ALA A 381 -2.31 -2.15 -6.40
N CYS A 382 -1.91 -1.13 -7.17
CA CYS A 382 -1.92 0.25 -6.69
C CYS A 382 -3.36 0.73 -6.53
N THR A 383 -3.62 1.37 -5.39
CA THR A 383 -4.91 1.99 -5.06
C THR A 383 -4.73 3.04 -3.96
N SER A 384 -5.56 4.07 -4.02
CA SER A 384 -5.85 5.03 -2.96
C SER A 384 -7.16 4.72 -2.22
N SER A 385 -7.96 3.77 -2.72
CA SER A 385 -9.19 3.26 -2.09
C SER A 385 -8.88 2.14 -1.07
N TRP A 386 -9.68 1.07 -1.02
CA TRP A 386 -9.53 0.00 -0.03
C TRP A 386 -8.63 -1.11 -0.55
N LEU A 387 -7.65 -1.49 0.26
CA LEU A 387 -6.69 -2.55 -0.02
C LEU A 387 -6.90 -3.72 0.95
N VAL A 388 -7.28 -4.87 0.43
CA VAL A 388 -7.56 -6.10 1.19
C VAL A 388 -6.37 -7.05 1.07
N ASN A 389 -5.80 -7.43 2.20
CA ASN A 389 -4.75 -8.44 2.27
C ASN A 389 -5.26 -9.68 2.99
N LEU A 390 -5.12 -10.83 2.33
CA LEU A 390 -5.67 -12.11 2.80
C LEU A 390 -4.67 -12.93 3.62
N ASP A 391 -3.59 -12.35 4.15
CA ASP A 391 -2.55 -13.15 4.83
C ASP A 391 -3.02 -13.86 6.09
N ASN A 392 -4.08 -13.36 6.72
CA ASN A 392 -4.73 -14.01 7.86
C ASN A 392 -5.82 -15.01 7.45
N PHE A 393 -5.98 -15.24 6.14
CA PHE A 393 -6.91 -16.19 5.52
C PHE A 393 -6.11 -17.30 4.83
N ASN A 394 -5.37 -18.10 5.62
CA ASN A 394 -4.26 -18.93 5.15
C ASN A 394 -4.29 -20.40 5.61
N LYS A 395 -5.45 -20.93 6.01
CA LYS A 395 -5.57 -22.31 6.52
C LYS A 395 -5.74 -23.36 5.42
N ILE A 396 -5.18 -24.55 5.64
CA ILE A 396 -5.63 -25.78 4.96
C ILE A 396 -6.93 -26.23 5.63
N LEU A 397 -7.98 -26.43 4.83
CA LEU A 397 -9.32 -26.77 5.31
C LEU A 397 -9.55 -28.28 5.29
N SER A 398 -9.05 -28.98 4.26
CA SER A 398 -9.09 -30.44 4.17
C SER A 398 -8.00 -30.97 3.24
N VAL A 399 -7.61 -32.23 3.47
CA VAL A 399 -6.67 -32.99 2.64
C VAL A 399 -7.23 -34.39 2.46
N ASP A 400 -7.46 -34.80 1.22
CA ASP A 400 -7.69 -36.19 0.84
C ASP A 400 -6.38 -36.74 0.27
N LYS A 401 -5.78 -37.70 0.97
CA LYS A 401 -4.50 -38.31 0.57
C LYS A 401 -4.65 -39.35 -0.54
N GLU A 402 -5.82 -39.96 -0.67
CA GLU A 402 -6.06 -40.99 -1.68
C GLU A 402 -6.22 -40.34 -3.05
N SER A 403 -7.03 -39.29 -3.14
CA SER A 403 -7.20 -38.51 -4.38
C SER A 403 -6.17 -37.39 -4.56
N CYS A 404 -5.33 -37.12 -3.56
CA CYS A 404 -4.38 -36.00 -3.50
C CYS A 404 -5.04 -34.62 -3.65
N VAL A 405 -6.31 -34.47 -3.25
CA VAL A 405 -7.05 -33.21 -3.33
C VAL A 405 -6.92 -32.43 -2.01
N VAL A 406 -6.62 -31.14 -2.11
CA VAL A 406 -6.43 -30.26 -0.96
C VAL A 406 -7.30 -29.02 -1.10
N VAL A 407 -8.06 -28.69 -0.04
CA VAL A 407 -8.85 -27.47 0.02
C VAL A 407 -8.17 -26.49 0.96
N MET A 408 -7.97 -25.26 0.51
CA MET A 408 -7.23 -24.25 1.26
C MET A 408 -7.84 -22.85 1.11
N GLN A 409 -7.61 -22.01 2.11
CA GLN A 409 -7.93 -20.59 2.04
C GLN A 409 -6.94 -19.87 1.11
N SER A 410 -7.47 -18.96 0.31
CA SER A 410 -6.79 -18.35 -0.85
C SER A 410 -5.58 -17.47 -0.53
N GLY A 411 -5.49 -16.98 0.71
CA GLY A 411 -4.40 -16.13 1.19
C GLY A 411 -3.15 -16.90 1.59
N ILE A 412 -3.20 -18.23 1.69
CA ILE A 412 -2.04 -19.06 2.05
C ILE A 412 -0.88 -18.82 1.09
N ARG A 413 0.33 -18.68 1.64
CA ARG A 413 1.55 -18.47 0.85
C ARG A 413 2.07 -19.80 0.33
N LEU A 414 2.62 -19.82 -0.89
CA LEU A 414 3.08 -21.05 -1.52
C LEU A 414 4.16 -21.78 -0.69
N PHE A 415 4.99 -21.06 0.07
CA PHE A 415 5.94 -21.70 0.99
C PHE A 415 5.23 -22.47 2.11
N MET A 416 4.15 -21.92 2.67
CA MET A 416 3.34 -22.60 3.69
C MET A 416 2.58 -23.77 3.07
N VAL A 417 2.03 -23.62 1.85
CA VAL A 417 1.41 -24.75 1.12
C VAL A 417 2.42 -25.88 0.98
N GLY A 418 3.63 -25.59 0.51
CA GLY A 418 4.69 -26.58 0.38
C GLY A 418 5.04 -27.28 1.70
N GLU A 419 5.07 -26.55 2.83
CA GLU A 419 5.30 -27.12 4.15
C GLU A 419 4.15 -28.00 4.65
N GLU A 420 2.90 -27.58 4.46
CA GLU A 420 1.73 -28.35 4.89
C GLU A 420 1.52 -29.62 4.05
N LEU A 421 1.78 -29.56 2.74
CA LEU A 421 1.71 -30.73 1.86
C LEU A 421 2.80 -31.77 2.21
N ASP A 422 4.02 -31.32 2.49
CA ASP A 422 5.15 -32.19 2.85
C ASP A 422 4.84 -33.04 4.09
N LYS A 423 4.18 -32.45 5.10
CA LYS A 423 3.75 -33.16 6.34
C LYS A 423 2.81 -34.33 6.08
N VAL A 424 2.06 -34.30 4.98
CA VAL A 424 1.07 -35.33 4.62
C VAL A 424 1.54 -36.24 3.49
N GLY A 425 2.79 -36.09 3.01
CA GLY A 425 3.36 -36.88 1.93
C GLY A 425 2.92 -36.42 0.54
N LEU A 426 2.52 -35.15 0.40
CA LEU A 426 2.10 -34.53 -0.86
C LEU A 426 3.05 -33.40 -1.26
N ALA A 427 2.97 -32.97 -2.52
CA ALA A 427 3.68 -31.83 -3.06
C ALA A 427 2.85 -31.12 -4.14
N MET A 428 3.24 -29.89 -4.47
CA MET A 428 2.75 -29.23 -5.66
C MET A 428 3.40 -29.86 -6.91
N PRO A 429 2.64 -30.14 -7.99
CA PRO A 429 3.18 -30.75 -9.20
C PRO A 429 4.21 -29.86 -9.91
N ASN A 430 3.97 -28.55 -9.87
CA ASN A 430 4.83 -27.54 -10.48
C ASN A 430 4.83 -26.28 -9.61
N LEU A 431 5.93 -25.53 -9.64
CA LEU A 431 6.09 -24.29 -8.87
C LEU A 431 6.90 -23.27 -9.67
N GLY A 432 6.55 -21.99 -9.52
CA GLY A 432 7.39 -20.89 -9.99
C GLY A 432 8.69 -20.77 -9.19
N SER A 433 9.58 -19.89 -9.64
CA SER A 433 10.88 -19.68 -8.99
C SER A 433 10.80 -19.04 -7.59
N ILE A 434 9.64 -18.50 -7.20
CA ILE A 434 9.39 -17.82 -5.92
C ILE A 434 8.12 -18.37 -5.27
N ASN A 435 8.17 -18.55 -3.94
CA ASN A 435 7.06 -19.11 -3.16
C ASN A 435 6.49 -18.16 -2.08
N HIS A 436 6.92 -16.89 -2.04
CA HIS A 436 6.32 -15.89 -1.15
C HIS A 436 4.94 -15.40 -1.62
N GLN A 437 4.56 -15.67 -2.86
CA GLN A 437 3.25 -15.33 -3.41
C GLN A 437 2.13 -16.08 -2.66
N SER A 438 0.95 -15.46 -2.55
CA SER A 438 -0.25 -16.22 -2.16
C SER A 438 -0.69 -17.11 -3.31
N ILE A 439 -1.34 -18.23 -3.01
CA ILE A 439 -1.86 -19.14 -4.05
C ILE A 439 -2.85 -18.42 -4.98
N ALA A 440 -3.74 -17.57 -4.45
CA ALA A 440 -4.63 -16.76 -5.27
C ALA A 440 -3.88 -15.78 -6.18
N GLY A 441 -2.90 -15.04 -5.65
CA GLY A 441 -2.12 -14.11 -6.47
C GLY A 441 -1.33 -14.83 -7.58
N ALA A 442 -0.86 -16.05 -7.31
CA ALA A 442 -0.15 -16.87 -8.27
C ALA A 442 -1.06 -17.33 -9.42
N ILE A 443 -2.26 -17.87 -9.13
CA ILE A 443 -3.19 -18.28 -10.19
C ILE A 443 -3.75 -17.08 -10.94
N SER A 444 -4.15 -16.02 -10.24
CA SER A 444 -4.78 -14.82 -10.83
C SER A 444 -3.90 -14.11 -11.87
N THR A 445 -2.59 -14.39 -11.89
CA THR A 445 -1.62 -13.78 -12.81
C THR A 445 -0.92 -14.78 -13.73
N GLY A 446 -1.37 -16.05 -13.75
CA GLY A 446 -0.84 -17.06 -14.67
C GLY A 446 0.55 -17.61 -14.29
N THR A 447 0.89 -17.69 -13.00
CA THR A 447 2.18 -18.23 -12.54
C THR A 447 2.45 -19.61 -13.13
N HIS A 448 3.68 -19.84 -13.56
CA HIS A 448 4.13 -21.10 -14.15
C HIS A 448 5.55 -21.46 -13.70
N GLY A 449 5.87 -22.75 -13.77
CA GLY A 449 7.22 -23.28 -13.63
C GLY A 449 7.90 -23.45 -15.00
N SER A 450 8.76 -24.47 -15.12
CA SER A 450 9.45 -24.77 -16.39
C SER A 450 9.55 -26.27 -16.66
N THR A 451 8.66 -26.76 -17.52
CA THR A 451 8.46 -28.19 -17.82
C THR A 451 7.54 -28.36 -19.03
N LEU A 452 7.73 -29.42 -19.82
CA LEU A 452 6.80 -29.84 -20.87
C LEU A 452 5.74 -30.84 -20.38
N ARG A 453 5.74 -31.21 -19.08
CA ARG A 453 4.75 -32.15 -18.52
C ARG A 453 3.58 -31.46 -17.81
N HIS A 454 3.75 -30.20 -17.42
CA HIS A 454 2.77 -29.44 -16.65
C HIS A 454 2.55 -28.07 -17.30
N GLY A 455 1.33 -27.55 -17.18
CA GLY A 455 1.03 -26.19 -17.60
C GLY A 455 1.28 -25.14 -16.53
N ILE A 456 0.55 -24.03 -16.66
CA ILE A 456 0.50 -22.98 -15.64
C ILE A 456 -0.17 -23.52 -14.36
N LEU A 457 0.13 -22.90 -13.21
CA LEU A 457 -0.31 -23.39 -11.90
C LEU A 457 -1.84 -23.53 -11.79
N SER A 458 -2.59 -22.72 -12.53
CA SER A 458 -4.05 -22.77 -12.53
C SER A 458 -4.62 -24.08 -13.09
N GLN A 459 -3.85 -24.89 -13.83
CA GLN A 459 -4.30 -26.21 -14.30
C GLN A 459 -4.51 -27.21 -13.16
N SER A 460 -3.86 -27.01 -12.02
CA SER A 460 -4.05 -27.86 -10.84
C SER A 460 -5.27 -27.45 -9.99
N ILE A 461 -6.09 -26.49 -10.45
CA ILE A 461 -7.27 -26.04 -9.71
C ILE A 461 -8.49 -26.84 -10.16
N LEU A 462 -9.21 -27.42 -9.21
CA LEU A 462 -10.43 -28.20 -9.45
C LEU A 462 -11.70 -27.38 -9.21
N ALA A 463 -11.65 -26.44 -8.26
CA ALA A 463 -12.76 -25.54 -7.93
C ALA A 463 -12.26 -24.30 -7.19
N LEU A 464 -13.04 -23.22 -7.24
CA LEU A 464 -12.80 -21.96 -6.54
C LEU A 464 -14.08 -21.50 -5.83
N LYS A 465 -13.94 -20.82 -4.69
CA LYS A 465 -14.97 -19.94 -4.14
C LYS A 465 -14.54 -18.49 -4.25
N ILE A 466 -15.43 -17.64 -4.75
CA ILE A 466 -15.17 -16.22 -5.02
C ILE A 466 -16.30 -15.34 -4.47
N THR A 467 -15.96 -14.34 -3.66
CA THR A 467 -16.90 -13.32 -3.21
C THR A 467 -17.01 -12.24 -4.28
N LEU A 468 -18.18 -12.12 -4.90
CA LEU A 468 -18.48 -11.19 -6.00
C LEU A 468 -18.93 -9.81 -5.47
N ALA A 469 -19.12 -8.84 -6.37
CA ALA A 469 -19.43 -7.46 -6.00
C ALA A 469 -20.78 -7.30 -5.26
N ASN A 470 -21.69 -8.25 -5.44
CA ASN A 470 -22.97 -8.31 -4.72
C ASN A 470 -22.82 -8.74 -3.24
N GLY A 471 -21.61 -9.10 -2.80
CA GLY A 471 -21.32 -9.57 -1.44
C GLY A 471 -21.61 -11.04 -1.18
N LYS A 472 -22.01 -11.82 -2.20
CA LYS A 472 -22.21 -13.27 -2.10
C LYS A 472 -20.96 -14.03 -2.52
N THR A 473 -20.69 -15.13 -1.82
CA THR A 473 -19.63 -16.07 -2.17
C THR A 473 -20.18 -17.19 -3.05
N GLU A 474 -19.74 -17.23 -4.30
CA GLU A 474 -20.14 -18.22 -5.30
C GLU A 474 -19.08 -19.31 -5.45
N THR A 475 -19.53 -20.55 -5.70
CA THR A 475 -18.64 -21.67 -6.06
C THR A 475 -18.60 -21.82 -7.58
N CYS A 476 -17.41 -22.05 -8.13
CA CYS A 476 -17.22 -22.31 -9.55
C CYS A 476 -16.19 -23.42 -9.78
N SER A 477 -16.43 -24.24 -10.80
CA SER A 477 -15.67 -25.43 -11.20
C SER A 477 -15.92 -25.71 -12.69
N PRO A 478 -15.26 -26.71 -13.31
CA PRO A 478 -15.57 -27.12 -14.68
C PRO A 478 -17.05 -27.51 -14.93
N THR A 479 -17.77 -27.89 -13.88
CA THR A 479 -19.17 -28.38 -13.96
C THR A 479 -20.19 -27.45 -13.30
N GLN A 480 -19.74 -26.46 -12.53
CA GLN A 480 -20.58 -25.50 -11.83
C GLN A 480 -20.08 -24.08 -12.14
N ASN A 481 -20.92 -23.21 -12.70
CA ASN A 481 -20.50 -21.86 -13.13
C ASN A 481 -19.19 -21.87 -13.98
N PRO A 482 -19.14 -22.65 -15.08
CA PRO A 482 -17.91 -22.91 -15.83
C PRO A 482 -17.26 -21.65 -16.42
N ASP A 483 -18.07 -20.68 -16.85
CA ASP A 483 -17.59 -19.40 -17.36
C ASP A 483 -16.88 -18.59 -16.28
N LEU A 484 -17.50 -18.45 -15.10
CA LEU A 484 -16.89 -17.80 -13.95
C LEU A 484 -15.60 -18.53 -13.53
N PHE A 485 -15.60 -19.86 -13.56
CA PHE A 485 -14.42 -20.66 -13.26
C PHE A 485 -13.26 -20.33 -14.22
N ARG A 486 -13.48 -20.42 -15.53
CA ARG A 486 -12.46 -20.11 -16.55
C ARG A 486 -11.96 -18.68 -16.46
N ALA A 487 -12.82 -17.72 -16.13
CA ALA A 487 -12.41 -16.33 -15.91
C ALA A 487 -11.61 -16.18 -14.61
N ALA A 488 -11.98 -16.88 -13.54
CA ALA A 488 -11.35 -16.78 -12.23
C ALA A 488 -9.95 -17.42 -12.16
N LEU A 489 -9.67 -18.44 -13.00
CA LEU A 489 -8.35 -19.05 -13.09
C LEU A 489 -7.25 -18.04 -13.46
N ILE A 490 -7.57 -16.96 -14.17
CA ILE A 490 -6.74 -15.76 -14.35
C ILE A 490 -7.64 -14.52 -14.15
N SER A 491 -7.96 -14.24 -12.88
CA SER A 491 -8.93 -13.19 -12.53
C SER A 491 -8.38 -11.76 -12.59
N LEU A 492 -7.06 -11.58 -12.55
CA LEU A 492 -6.39 -10.27 -12.43
C LEU A 492 -6.92 -9.41 -11.25
N GLY A 493 -7.58 -10.03 -10.28
CA GLY A 493 -8.23 -9.34 -9.16
C GLY A 493 -9.47 -8.50 -9.51
N ALA A 494 -10.02 -8.63 -10.72
CA ALA A 494 -11.11 -7.78 -11.23
C ALA A 494 -12.50 -8.42 -11.23
N LEU A 495 -12.62 -9.69 -10.84
CA LEU A 495 -13.90 -10.41 -10.76
C LEU A 495 -14.53 -10.40 -9.35
N GLY A 496 -13.67 -10.30 -8.33
CA GLY A 496 -14.05 -10.55 -6.95
C GLY A 496 -12.86 -11.05 -6.12
N ILE A 497 -13.14 -11.39 -4.86
CA ILE A 497 -12.14 -11.90 -3.93
C ILE A 497 -12.21 -13.42 -3.90
N ILE A 498 -11.22 -14.11 -4.47
CA ILE A 498 -11.11 -15.57 -4.32
C ILE A 498 -10.82 -15.85 -2.84
N VAL A 499 -11.64 -16.69 -2.21
CA VAL A 499 -11.55 -17.03 -0.77
C VAL A 499 -11.12 -18.48 -0.55
N GLU A 500 -11.52 -19.42 -1.39
CA GLU A 500 -11.19 -20.84 -1.23
C GLU A 500 -10.73 -21.45 -2.55
N ILE A 501 -9.78 -22.37 -2.47
CA ILE A 501 -9.20 -23.06 -3.62
C ILE A 501 -9.16 -24.56 -3.34
N THR A 502 -9.72 -25.34 -4.26
CA THR A 502 -9.57 -26.80 -4.30
C THR A 502 -8.48 -27.14 -5.32
N PHE A 503 -7.40 -27.75 -4.84
CA PHE A 503 -6.14 -27.95 -5.55
C PHE A 503 -5.80 -29.44 -5.68
N GLN A 504 -5.41 -29.86 -6.87
CA GLN A 504 -4.87 -31.19 -7.16
C GLN A 504 -3.36 -31.21 -6.87
N ALA A 505 -2.99 -31.78 -5.72
CA ALA A 505 -1.61 -32.08 -5.38
C ALA A 505 -1.16 -33.40 -6.03
N VAL A 506 0.11 -33.74 -5.83
CA VAL A 506 0.72 -35.02 -6.23
C VAL A 506 1.45 -35.63 -5.03
N PRO A 507 1.80 -36.93 -5.05
CA PRO A 507 2.69 -37.51 -4.04
C PRO A 507 3.99 -36.71 -3.93
N ALA A 508 4.50 -36.54 -2.70
CA ALA A 508 5.75 -35.84 -2.48
C ALA A 508 6.90 -36.50 -3.25
N PHE A 509 7.79 -35.68 -3.80
CA PHE A 509 8.90 -36.16 -4.62
C PHE A 509 10.18 -35.36 -4.39
N THR A 510 11.31 -36.03 -4.59
CA THR A 510 12.66 -35.46 -4.54
C THR A 510 13.17 -35.27 -5.96
N LEU A 511 13.94 -34.21 -6.18
CA LEU A 511 14.54 -33.91 -7.49
C LEU A 511 16.06 -34.00 -7.41
N ALA A 512 16.64 -34.80 -8.30
CA ALA A 512 18.06 -34.70 -8.66
C ALA A 512 18.17 -33.66 -9.77
N TRP A 513 18.89 -32.58 -9.50
CA TRP A 513 19.12 -31.53 -10.49
C TRP A 513 20.59 -31.41 -10.84
N LYS A 514 20.84 -31.05 -12.10
CA LYS A 514 22.15 -30.79 -12.68
C LYS A 514 22.10 -29.48 -13.43
N GLN A 515 23.18 -28.71 -13.32
CA GLN A 515 23.35 -27.47 -14.05
C GLN A 515 24.67 -27.51 -14.80
N ILE A 516 24.64 -27.17 -16.10
CA ILE A 516 25.82 -27.14 -16.97
C ILE A 516 25.91 -25.77 -17.63
N VAL A 517 27.07 -25.12 -17.58
CA VAL A 517 27.34 -23.90 -18.35
C VAL A 517 28.20 -24.21 -19.58
N ASP A 518 27.71 -23.86 -20.76
CA ASP A 518 28.37 -24.16 -22.04
C ASP A 518 28.05 -23.07 -23.09
N THR A 519 28.57 -23.22 -24.30
CA THR A 519 28.28 -22.33 -25.43
C THR A 519 26.79 -22.30 -25.77
N ASP A 520 26.29 -21.13 -26.16
CA ASP A 520 24.90 -20.98 -26.62
C ASP A 520 24.62 -21.78 -27.91
N VAL A 521 25.62 -21.95 -28.77
CA VAL A 521 25.57 -22.81 -29.97
C VAL A 521 25.18 -24.25 -29.62
N LYS A 522 25.75 -24.82 -28.55
CA LYS A 522 25.40 -26.18 -28.11
C LYS A 522 23.95 -26.27 -27.66
N MET A 523 23.46 -25.27 -26.92
CA MET A 523 22.06 -25.15 -26.54
C MET A 523 21.15 -25.01 -27.77
N PHE A 524 21.51 -24.19 -28.75
CA PHE A 524 20.73 -24.05 -29.99
C PHE A 524 20.69 -25.35 -30.79
N ASN A 525 21.80 -26.08 -30.88
CA ASN A 525 21.88 -27.36 -31.59
C ASN A 525 21.03 -28.46 -30.93
N SER A 526 20.81 -28.39 -29.61
CA SER A 526 19.95 -29.34 -28.90
C SER A 526 18.48 -28.91 -28.81
N TRP A 527 18.15 -27.66 -29.16
CA TRP A 527 16.82 -27.05 -28.93
C TRP A 527 15.66 -27.88 -29.49
N GLU A 528 15.73 -28.22 -30.78
CA GLU A 528 14.69 -29.00 -31.48
C GLU A 528 14.82 -30.51 -31.26
N ARG A 529 15.93 -30.96 -30.68
CA ARG A 529 16.22 -32.38 -30.50
C ARG A 529 15.75 -32.88 -29.14
N GLU A 530 16.46 -32.48 -28.09
CA GLU A 530 16.33 -33.09 -26.76
C GLU A 530 16.36 -32.08 -25.62
N LEU A 531 16.65 -30.80 -25.88
CA LEU A 531 16.86 -29.80 -24.83
C LEU A 531 15.70 -29.76 -23.82
N TRP A 532 14.46 -29.81 -24.32
CA TRP A 532 13.25 -29.67 -23.49
C TRP A 532 12.65 -30.99 -23.04
N THR A 533 13.10 -32.12 -23.61
CA THR A 533 12.56 -33.46 -23.37
C THR A 533 13.53 -34.37 -22.63
N GLN A 534 14.78 -33.94 -22.41
CA GLN A 534 15.82 -34.70 -21.71
C GLN A 534 15.46 -35.07 -20.26
N THR A 535 14.69 -34.23 -19.57
CA THR A 535 14.23 -34.44 -18.19
C THR A 535 12.87 -33.77 -17.95
N GLU A 536 12.17 -34.14 -16.89
CA GLU A 536 10.86 -33.53 -16.55
C GLU A 536 10.91 -32.00 -16.39
N PHE A 537 11.95 -31.46 -15.76
CA PHE A 537 12.11 -30.01 -15.58
C PHE A 537 13.37 -29.51 -16.28
N VAL A 538 13.25 -28.42 -17.05
CA VAL A 538 14.37 -27.80 -17.78
C VAL A 538 14.27 -26.29 -17.66
N ARG A 539 15.36 -25.60 -17.33
CA ARG A 539 15.46 -24.13 -17.33
C ARG A 539 16.74 -23.72 -18.03
N VAL A 540 16.70 -22.58 -18.69
CA VAL A 540 17.87 -22.04 -19.38
C VAL A 540 18.08 -20.57 -18.97
N TRP A 541 19.32 -20.20 -18.67
CA TRP A 541 19.73 -18.80 -18.55
C TRP A 541 20.71 -18.49 -19.68
N TRP A 542 20.29 -17.64 -20.62
CA TRP A 542 21.10 -17.26 -21.77
C TRP A 542 21.80 -15.93 -21.54
N PHE A 543 23.11 -15.90 -21.77
CA PHE A 543 23.97 -14.73 -21.54
C PHE A 543 24.41 -14.14 -22.89
N PRO A 544 23.87 -12.98 -23.31
CA PRO A 544 24.09 -12.46 -24.66
C PRO A 544 25.56 -12.14 -24.96
N TYR A 545 26.28 -11.55 -24.01
CA TYR A 545 27.66 -11.08 -24.24
C TYR A 545 28.72 -12.18 -24.19
N THR A 546 28.53 -13.17 -23.33
CA THR A 546 29.49 -14.27 -23.20
C THR A 546 29.23 -15.39 -24.20
N ARG A 547 28.13 -15.32 -24.97
CA ARG A 547 27.70 -16.36 -25.93
C ARG A 547 27.64 -17.74 -25.27
N ARG A 548 27.13 -17.76 -24.04
CA ARG A 548 27.00 -18.95 -23.19
C ARG A 548 25.58 -19.08 -22.67
N ALA A 549 25.21 -20.30 -22.32
CA ALA A 549 23.97 -20.60 -21.64
C ALA A 549 24.23 -21.54 -20.46
N VAL A 550 23.50 -21.33 -19.39
CA VAL A 550 23.37 -22.28 -18.29
C VAL A 550 22.12 -23.10 -18.55
N VAL A 551 22.27 -24.42 -18.70
CA VAL A 551 21.15 -25.36 -18.81
C VAL A 551 21.02 -26.09 -17.48
N TRP A 552 19.88 -25.92 -16.83
CA TRP A 552 19.50 -26.63 -15.60
C TRP A 552 18.45 -27.67 -15.94
N THR A 553 18.67 -28.89 -15.48
CA THR A 553 17.79 -30.04 -15.67
C THR A 553 17.50 -30.69 -14.34
N ALA A 554 16.29 -31.20 -14.16
CA ALA A 554 15.94 -31.98 -12.99
C ALA A 554 14.95 -33.09 -13.29
N GLU A 555 15.14 -34.22 -12.62
CA GLU A 555 14.32 -35.43 -12.72
C GLU A 555 14.00 -35.96 -11.32
N LYS A 556 12.88 -36.67 -11.20
CA LYS A 556 12.49 -37.31 -9.94
C LYS A 556 13.49 -38.42 -9.57
N THR A 557 13.82 -38.53 -8.29
CA THR A 557 14.75 -39.55 -7.79
C THR A 557 14.39 -39.99 -6.38
N ASP A 558 14.79 -41.22 -6.04
CA ASP A 558 14.75 -41.78 -4.68
C ASP A 558 16.14 -41.77 -4.01
N GLU A 559 17.15 -41.19 -4.69
CA GLU A 559 18.49 -41.05 -4.13
C GLU A 559 18.52 -40.15 -2.89
N ALA A 560 19.54 -40.39 -2.04
CA ALA A 560 19.72 -39.62 -0.81
C ALA A 560 19.97 -38.13 -1.09
N LEU A 561 19.45 -37.28 -0.20
CA LEU A 561 19.60 -35.83 -0.31
C LEU A 561 21.07 -35.42 -0.37
N LYS A 562 21.38 -34.54 -1.31
CA LYS A 562 22.70 -33.98 -1.54
C LYS A 562 22.55 -32.46 -1.56
N PRO A 563 23.11 -31.72 -0.58
CA PRO A 563 22.97 -30.27 -0.53
C PRO A 563 23.63 -29.61 -1.75
N PRO A 564 23.11 -28.45 -2.20
CA PRO A 564 23.70 -27.73 -3.31
C PRO A 564 25.07 -27.14 -2.94
N PRO A 565 25.97 -26.95 -3.92
CA PRO A 565 27.22 -26.26 -3.68
C PRO A 565 26.96 -24.84 -3.17
N LYS A 566 27.85 -24.34 -2.29
CA LYS A 566 27.74 -22.98 -1.77
C LYS A 566 27.91 -21.97 -2.90
N SER A 567 26.89 -21.17 -3.12
CA SER A 567 26.89 -20.08 -4.09
C SER A 567 27.71 -18.90 -3.57
N TYR A 568 28.72 -18.49 -4.33
CA TYR A 568 29.50 -17.27 -4.03
C TYR A 568 28.60 -16.04 -4.12
N TYR A 569 27.72 -16.05 -5.11
CA TYR A 569 26.79 -14.98 -5.43
C TYR A 569 25.72 -14.75 -4.35
N ASP A 570 25.29 -15.80 -3.66
CA ASP A 570 24.37 -15.73 -2.52
C ASP A 570 25.09 -15.38 -1.18
N ALA A 571 26.42 -15.45 -1.13
CA ALA A 571 27.17 -15.11 0.06
C ALA A 571 27.22 -13.59 0.27
N TRP A 572 27.24 -13.15 1.53
CA TRP A 572 27.24 -11.73 1.91
C TRP A 572 28.27 -10.88 1.16
N LEU A 573 29.50 -11.38 1.00
CA LEU A 573 30.56 -10.67 0.27
C LEU A 573 30.27 -10.59 -1.23
N GLY A 574 29.90 -11.71 -1.86
CA GLY A 574 29.58 -11.76 -3.29
C GLY A 574 28.40 -10.87 -3.65
N TYR A 575 27.37 -10.86 -2.79
CA TYR A 575 26.22 -9.97 -2.90
C TYR A 575 26.64 -8.50 -3.00
N HIS A 576 27.43 -8.01 -2.04
CA HIS A 576 27.83 -6.62 -2.02
C HIS A 576 28.84 -6.26 -3.12
N VAL A 577 29.72 -7.19 -3.51
CA VAL A 577 30.65 -6.98 -4.63
C VAL A 577 29.86 -6.75 -5.92
N TYR A 578 28.97 -7.66 -6.29
CA TYR A 578 28.23 -7.52 -7.53
C TYR A 578 27.26 -6.33 -7.50
N HIS A 579 26.57 -6.10 -6.38
CA HIS A 579 25.68 -4.95 -6.23
C HIS A 579 26.39 -3.60 -6.46
N ASN A 580 27.61 -3.44 -5.95
CA ASN A 580 28.40 -2.22 -6.14
C ASN A 580 28.99 -2.13 -7.56
N LEU A 581 29.39 -3.26 -8.17
CA LEU A 581 29.84 -3.30 -9.56
C LEU A 581 28.72 -2.88 -10.52
N LEU A 582 27.50 -3.40 -10.34
CA LEU A 582 26.33 -2.97 -11.10
C LEU A 582 26.02 -1.49 -10.91
N TYR A 583 26.12 -0.99 -9.67
CA TYR A 583 25.92 0.43 -9.40
C TYR A 583 26.96 1.30 -10.12
N LEU A 584 28.23 0.89 -10.15
CA LEU A 584 29.28 1.57 -10.90
C LEU A 584 29.03 1.52 -12.41
N ALA A 585 28.56 0.38 -12.92
CA ALA A 585 28.25 0.17 -14.33
C ALA A 585 27.13 1.09 -14.83
N GLN A 586 26.27 1.63 -13.97
CA GLN A 586 25.30 2.67 -14.38
C GLN A 586 25.98 3.94 -14.90
N TYR A 587 27.19 4.26 -14.42
CA TYR A 587 27.95 5.45 -14.84
C TYR A 587 28.97 5.14 -15.95
N VAL A 588 29.46 3.89 -16.01
CA VAL A 588 30.37 3.44 -17.07
C VAL A 588 29.84 2.12 -17.68
N PRO A 589 28.77 2.16 -18.50
CA PRO A 589 28.09 0.96 -18.98
C PRO A 589 28.98 0.00 -19.78
N ARG A 590 30.02 0.51 -20.44
CA ARG A 590 30.96 -0.28 -21.26
C ARG A 590 31.73 -1.36 -20.47
N VAL A 591 31.81 -1.23 -19.15
CA VAL A 591 32.50 -2.21 -18.28
C VAL A 591 31.61 -3.42 -17.98
N LEU A 592 30.30 -3.32 -18.23
CA LEU A 592 29.31 -4.33 -17.84
C LEU A 592 29.61 -5.73 -18.40
N PRO A 593 29.98 -5.93 -19.68
CA PRO A 593 30.31 -7.27 -20.19
C PRO A 593 31.43 -7.97 -19.42
N TRP A 594 32.44 -7.21 -18.95
CA TRP A 594 33.54 -7.73 -18.13
C TRP A 594 33.07 -8.11 -16.71
N ILE A 595 32.18 -7.31 -16.12
CA ILE A 595 31.56 -7.59 -14.83
C ILE A 595 30.75 -8.90 -14.92
N GLU A 596 29.91 -9.04 -15.93
CA GLU A 596 29.09 -10.24 -16.15
C GLU A 596 29.97 -11.48 -16.35
N TRP A 597 31.00 -11.38 -17.20
CA TRP A 597 31.97 -12.46 -17.41
C TRP A 597 32.64 -12.89 -16.10
N PHE A 598 33.12 -11.94 -15.29
CA PHE A 598 33.79 -12.23 -14.03
C PHE A 598 32.84 -12.87 -13.01
N VAL A 599 31.67 -12.25 -12.78
CA VAL A 599 30.73 -12.66 -11.74
C VAL A 599 30.09 -14.01 -12.07
N PHE A 600 29.65 -14.22 -13.31
CA PHE A 600 29.07 -15.51 -13.71
C PHE A 600 30.13 -16.58 -13.94
N GLY A 601 31.36 -16.21 -14.33
CA GLY A 601 32.50 -17.13 -14.32
C GLY A 601 32.82 -17.66 -12.92
N MET A 602 32.76 -16.80 -11.90
CA MET A 602 32.91 -17.19 -10.49
C MET A 602 31.74 -18.05 -9.98
N GLN A 603 30.52 -17.74 -10.40
CA GLN A 603 29.32 -18.44 -9.92
C GLN A 603 29.10 -19.82 -10.58
N TYR A 604 29.28 -19.90 -11.90
CA TYR A 604 28.93 -21.09 -12.68
C TYR A 604 30.15 -21.82 -13.27
N GLY A 605 31.30 -21.17 -13.29
CA GLY A 605 32.54 -21.69 -13.87
C GLY A 605 32.95 -20.97 -15.14
N PHE A 606 34.24 -20.61 -15.22
CA PHE A 606 34.85 -20.01 -16.41
C PHE A 606 34.91 -20.98 -17.61
N PRO A 607 35.29 -22.27 -17.45
CA PRO A 607 35.34 -23.21 -18.57
C PRO A 607 33.94 -23.66 -19.02
N ASN A 608 33.77 -23.90 -20.33
CA ASN A 608 32.62 -24.61 -20.87
C ASN A 608 32.58 -26.07 -20.37
N GLY A 609 31.38 -26.56 -20.07
CA GLY A 609 31.14 -27.88 -19.48
C GLY A 609 31.21 -27.90 -17.94
N SER A 610 31.48 -26.76 -17.30
CA SER A 610 31.45 -26.67 -15.84
C SER A 610 30.06 -27.08 -15.32
N THR A 611 30.05 -27.99 -14.35
CA THR A 611 28.84 -28.70 -13.90
C THR A 611 28.67 -28.61 -12.40
N THR A 612 27.46 -28.34 -11.94
CA THR A 612 27.04 -28.47 -10.54
C THR A 612 25.79 -29.34 -10.43
N SER A 613 25.58 -29.97 -9.27
CA SER A 613 24.40 -30.82 -9.04
C SER A 613 24.04 -30.89 -7.56
N ALA A 614 22.77 -31.14 -7.30
CA ALA A 614 22.25 -31.41 -5.96
C ALA A 614 21.02 -32.31 -6.02
N ILE A 615 20.61 -32.82 -4.86
CA ILE A 615 19.41 -33.64 -4.69
C ILE A 615 18.63 -33.05 -3.52
N GLN A 616 17.46 -32.48 -3.81
CA GLN A 616 16.66 -31.73 -2.84
C GLN A 616 15.18 -32.07 -2.98
N PRO A 617 14.37 -31.92 -1.92
CA PRO A 617 12.91 -31.99 -2.04
C PRO A 617 12.40 -31.00 -3.10
N SER A 618 11.35 -31.35 -3.83
CA SER A 618 10.83 -30.53 -4.94
C SER A 618 10.55 -29.07 -4.56
N ARG A 619 9.98 -28.85 -3.37
CA ARG A 619 9.68 -27.53 -2.80
C ARG A 619 10.91 -26.64 -2.58
N GLN A 620 12.12 -27.19 -2.61
CA GLN A 620 13.38 -26.46 -2.52
C GLN A 620 14.10 -26.41 -3.87
N ALA A 621 14.17 -27.55 -4.58
CA ALA A 621 14.88 -27.68 -5.86
C ALA A 621 14.34 -26.74 -6.95
N LEU A 622 13.03 -26.45 -6.93
CA LEU A 622 12.38 -25.60 -7.95
C LEU A 622 12.53 -24.09 -7.67
N LEU A 623 13.04 -23.69 -6.51
CA LEU A 623 13.13 -22.28 -6.12
C LEU A 623 14.42 -21.62 -6.60
N MET A 624 14.38 -20.30 -6.70
CA MET A 624 15.56 -19.47 -6.93
C MET A 624 15.54 -18.26 -6.01
N ASN A 625 16.73 -17.77 -5.62
CA ASN A 625 16.85 -16.57 -4.83
C ASN A 625 16.67 -15.31 -5.71
N CYS A 626 15.67 -14.49 -5.39
CA CYS A 626 15.57 -13.12 -5.87
C CYS A 626 16.51 -12.22 -5.05
N LEU A 627 17.73 -12.01 -5.53
CA LEU A 627 18.77 -11.33 -4.75
C LEU A 627 18.61 -9.80 -4.71
N TYR A 628 18.31 -9.18 -5.85
CA TYR A 628 18.26 -7.71 -5.95
C TYR A 628 16.88 -7.24 -6.37
N SER A 629 16.51 -6.03 -5.92
CA SER A 629 15.41 -5.29 -6.55
C SER A 629 15.61 -5.30 -8.06
N GLN A 630 14.57 -5.60 -8.82
CA GLN A 630 14.69 -5.83 -10.26
C GLN A 630 13.40 -5.45 -10.99
N PHE A 631 13.55 -4.92 -12.21
CA PHE A 631 12.50 -4.97 -13.21
C PHE A 631 12.47 -6.37 -13.81
N VAL A 632 11.28 -6.85 -14.13
CA VAL A 632 11.09 -8.16 -14.75
C VAL A 632 10.10 -7.98 -15.87
N ASN A 633 10.51 -8.27 -17.09
CA ASN A 633 9.66 -8.27 -18.27
C ASN A 633 9.66 -9.67 -18.86
N GLU A 634 8.50 -10.23 -19.14
CA GLU A 634 8.39 -11.62 -19.57
C GLU A 634 7.25 -11.82 -20.55
N TRP A 635 7.53 -12.59 -21.59
CA TRP A 635 6.59 -12.85 -22.67
C TRP A 635 6.55 -14.33 -23.02
N ALA A 636 5.35 -14.81 -23.28
CA ALA A 636 5.05 -16.13 -23.83
C ALA A 636 5.10 -16.05 -25.36
N ILE A 637 5.91 -16.89 -25.99
CA ILE A 637 5.97 -17.08 -27.46
C ILE A 637 5.92 -18.58 -27.80
N PRO A 638 5.63 -18.96 -29.06
CA PRO A 638 5.75 -20.35 -29.50
C PRO A 638 7.15 -20.94 -29.28
N LEU A 639 7.23 -22.19 -28.80
CA LEU A 639 8.50 -22.82 -28.45
C LEU A 639 9.48 -22.90 -29.63
N HIS A 640 8.99 -23.18 -30.83
CA HIS A 640 9.84 -23.27 -32.02
C HIS A 640 10.50 -21.93 -32.39
N LYS A 641 9.93 -20.79 -31.99
CA LYS A 641 10.47 -19.44 -32.27
C LYS A 641 11.60 -19.03 -31.33
N GLY A 642 11.88 -19.81 -30.29
CA GLY A 642 12.92 -19.49 -29.30
C GLY A 642 14.31 -19.24 -29.88
N PRO A 643 14.86 -20.12 -30.75
CA PRO A 643 16.16 -19.90 -31.36
C PRO A 643 16.21 -18.64 -32.23
N GLU A 644 15.13 -18.33 -32.95
CA GLU A 644 15.02 -17.09 -33.72
C GLU A 644 15.09 -15.87 -32.79
N ALA A 645 14.25 -15.85 -31.73
CA ALA A 645 14.18 -14.76 -30.78
C ALA A 645 15.56 -14.45 -30.15
N LEU A 646 16.23 -15.48 -29.62
CA LEU A 646 17.52 -15.31 -28.94
C LEU A 646 18.64 -14.92 -29.92
N ARG A 647 18.65 -15.42 -31.15
CA ARG A 647 19.66 -15.03 -32.16
C ARG A 647 19.45 -13.59 -32.65
N ARG A 648 18.21 -13.16 -32.85
CA ARG A 648 17.88 -11.77 -33.21
C ARG A 648 18.26 -10.81 -32.08
N LEU A 649 17.96 -11.16 -30.82
CA LEU A 649 18.44 -10.40 -29.66
C LEU A 649 19.97 -10.39 -29.58
N SER A 650 20.63 -11.51 -29.85
CA SER A 650 22.10 -11.60 -29.87
C SER A 650 22.71 -10.65 -30.89
N SER A 651 22.17 -10.65 -32.12
CA SER A 651 22.64 -9.79 -33.20
C SER A 651 22.45 -8.31 -32.87
N TRP A 652 21.31 -7.98 -32.25
CA TRP A 652 21.01 -6.62 -31.81
C TRP A 652 21.91 -6.14 -30.67
N LEU A 653 22.00 -6.91 -29.58
CA LEU A 653 22.74 -6.54 -28.37
C LEU A 653 24.27 -6.55 -28.56
N ASN A 654 24.78 -7.43 -29.43
CA ASN A 654 26.22 -7.54 -29.70
C ASN A 654 26.66 -6.76 -30.95
N HIS A 655 25.76 -5.99 -31.59
CA HIS A 655 26.05 -5.22 -32.80
C HIS A 655 26.64 -6.07 -33.94
N LEU A 656 26.14 -7.30 -34.11
CA LEU A 656 26.61 -8.19 -35.15
C LEU A 656 26.26 -7.61 -36.54
N THR A 657 27.15 -7.83 -37.48
CA THR A 657 27.09 -7.40 -38.87
C THR A 657 27.03 -8.62 -39.80
N PRO A 658 26.61 -8.48 -41.07
CA PRO A 658 26.61 -9.61 -42.02
C PRO A 658 27.95 -10.32 -42.22
N SER A 659 29.07 -9.71 -41.82
CA SER A 659 30.39 -10.35 -41.82
C SER A 659 30.64 -11.26 -40.61
N ASP A 660 29.85 -11.15 -39.55
CA ASP A 660 29.97 -12.00 -38.37
C ASP A 660 29.33 -13.38 -38.63
N PRO A 661 29.99 -14.49 -38.23
CA PRO A 661 29.56 -15.85 -38.60
C PRO A 661 28.20 -16.27 -38.05
N ASP A 662 27.74 -15.64 -36.95
CA ASP A 662 26.45 -15.95 -36.30
C ASP A 662 25.39 -14.86 -36.50
N TYR A 663 25.63 -13.92 -37.43
CA TYR A 663 24.69 -12.83 -37.68
C TYR A 663 23.37 -13.34 -38.24
N VAL A 664 22.28 -12.84 -37.66
CA VAL A 664 20.95 -12.91 -38.25
C VAL A 664 20.37 -11.49 -38.35
N PRO A 665 19.62 -11.15 -39.42
CA PRO A 665 18.90 -9.89 -39.46
C PRO A 665 17.95 -9.76 -38.27
N HIS A 666 18.20 -8.80 -37.37
CA HIS A 666 17.46 -8.71 -36.12
C HIS A 666 16.09 -8.01 -36.26
N GLY A 667 15.90 -7.12 -37.23
CA GLY A 667 14.63 -6.44 -37.51
C GLY A 667 14.15 -5.43 -36.46
N ILE A 668 14.74 -5.41 -35.26
CA ILE A 668 14.40 -4.47 -34.18
C ILE A 668 14.68 -3.01 -34.62
N PRO A 669 13.68 -2.11 -34.67
CA PRO A 669 13.79 -0.76 -35.23
C PRO A 669 14.45 0.25 -34.27
N TYR A 670 14.88 -0.19 -33.09
CA TYR A 670 15.47 0.65 -32.06
C TYR A 670 16.98 0.45 -32.03
N SER A 671 17.75 1.54 -32.02
CA SER A 671 19.21 1.44 -31.96
C SER A 671 19.68 0.81 -30.64
N ALA A 672 20.61 -0.14 -30.73
CA ALA A 672 21.36 -0.70 -29.60
C ALA A 672 22.59 0.15 -29.22
N GLU A 673 22.87 1.27 -29.92
CA GLU A 673 24.05 2.08 -29.64
C GLU A 673 24.07 2.57 -28.19
N GLY A 674 25.15 2.24 -27.47
CA GLY A 674 25.29 2.56 -26.05
C GLY A 674 24.43 1.69 -25.11
N LEU A 675 23.77 0.65 -25.62
CA LEU A 675 22.94 -0.26 -24.83
C LEU A 675 23.80 -1.37 -24.22
N TYR A 676 23.87 -1.38 -22.88
CA TYR A 676 24.52 -2.45 -22.12
C TYR A 676 23.51 -3.02 -21.12
N VAL A 677 23.28 -4.32 -21.22
CA VAL A 677 22.30 -5.06 -20.42
C VAL A 677 23.05 -5.98 -19.46
N HIS A 678 22.50 -6.19 -18.27
CA HIS A 678 23.00 -7.18 -17.32
C HIS A 678 21.90 -8.18 -17.02
N ALA A 679 22.31 -9.27 -16.36
CA ALA A 679 21.50 -10.44 -16.09
C ALA A 679 21.20 -11.27 -17.36
N PRO A 680 21.09 -12.61 -17.20
CA PRO A 680 20.69 -13.47 -18.31
C PRO A 680 19.23 -13.26 -18.68
N VAL A 681 18.90 -13.59 -19.93
CA VAL A 681 17.51 -13.89 -20.30
C VAL A 681 17.18 -15.26 -19.74
N GLU A 682 16.23 -15.33 -18.81
CA GLU A 682 15.71 -16.61 -18.32
C GLU A 682 14.69 -17.15 -19.33
N VAL A 683 14.85 -18.42 -19.65
CA VAL A 683 14.12 -19.12 -20.70
C VAL A 683 13.47 -20.35 -20.08
N ARG A 684 12.14 -20.38 -20.13
CA ARG A 684 11.30 -21.40 -19.47
C ARG A 684 10.27 -21.94 -20.41
N VAL A 685 9.80 -23.17 -20.18
CA VAL A 685 8.79 -23.81 -21.03
C VAL A 685 7.58 -24.26 -20.25
N THR A 686 6.43 -24.28 -20.90
CA THR A 686 5.18 -24.73 -20.31
C THR A 686 4.31 -25.35 -21.38
N GLU A 687 3.69 -26.49 -21.09
CA GLU A 687 2.81 -27.19 -22.03
C GLU A 687 1.35 -27.06 -21.61
N THR A 688 0.53 -26.54 -22.52
CA THR A 688 -0.92 -26.37 -22.31
C THR A 688 -1.76 -26.73 -23.54
N SER A 689 -1.12 -26.97 -24.70
CA SER A 689 -1.80 -27.23 -25.97
C SER A 689 -2.64 -28.51 -25.91
N ASN A 690 -2.15 -29.51 -25.19
CA ASN A 690 -2.81 -30.80 -24.99
C ASN A 690 -3.54 -30.94 -23.64
N SER A 691 -3.87 -29.84 -22.97
CA SER A 691 -4.52 -29.90 -21.64
C SER A 691 -5.97 -30.37 -21.74
N THR A 692 -6.35 -31.29 -20.85
CA THR A 692 -7.74 -31.75 -20.67
C THR A 692 -8.52 -30.88 -19.68
N THR A 693 -7.87 -29.94 -19.01
CA THR A 693 -8.48 -29.03 -18.03
C THR A 693 -9.00 -27.75 -18.70
N PRO A 694 -10.07 -27.11 -18.19
CA PRO A 694 -10.57 -25.88 -18.78
C PRO A 694 -9.52 -24.78 -18.85
N ARG A 695 -9.28 -24.27 -20.06
CA ARG A 695 -8.30 -23.21 -20.29
C ARG A 695 -8.86 -21.85 -19.85
N PRO A 696 -8.10 -21.02 -19.11
CA PRO A 696 -8.52 -19.66 -18.76
C PRO A 696 -8.71 -18.79 -19.99
N HIS A 697 -9.62 -17.82 -19.94
CA HIS A 697 -9.83 -16.90 -21.08
C HIS A 697 -8.59 -16.04 -21.36
N LEU A 698 -7.94 -15.55 -20.31
CA LEU A 698 -6.75 -14.69 -20.39
C LEU A 698 -5.43 -15.48 -20.31
N ASP A 699 -5.43 -16.75 -20.71
CA ASP A 699 -4.23 -17.59 -20.74
C ASP A 699 -3.22 -17.06 -21.77
N PRO A 700 -2.00 -16.64 -21.35
CA PRO A 700 -0.98 -16.13 -22.26
C PRO A 700 -0.26 -17.23 -23.06
N THR A 701 -0.47 -18.50 -22.74
CA THR A 701 0.21 -19.61 -23.41
C THR A 701 -0.34 -19.86 -24.82
N CYS A 702 0.47 -20.50 -25.66
CA CYS A 702 0.13 -20.95 -27.02
C CYS A 702 -0.88 -22.09 -26.98
N THR A 703 -1.81 -22.11 -27.94
CA THR A 703 -2.87 -23.14 -28.02
C THR A 703 -2.46 -24.37 -28.80
N ASP A 704 -1.58 -24.22 -29.78
CA ASP A 704 -1.32 -25.26 -30.79
C ASP A 704 0.01 -25.98 -30.56
N GLU A 705 0.84 -25.46 -29.65
CA GLU A 705 2.13 -26.03 -29.28
C GLU A 705 2.57 -25.59 -27.86
N ALA A 706 3.69 -26.14 -27.39
CA ALA A 706 4.33 -25.72 -26.15
C ALA A 706 4.69 -24.23 -26.18
N THR A 707 4.61 -23.60 -25.01
CA THR A 707 4.96 -22.18 -24.84
C THR A 707 6.35 -22.02 -24.27
N LEU A 708 7.09 -21.07 -24.83
CA LEU A 708 8.34 -20.54 -24.29
C LEU A 708 8.09 -19.21 -23.61
N TYR A 709 8.50 -19.08 -22.36
CA TYR A 709 8.59 -17.81 -21.66
C TYR A 709 10.02 -17.29 -21.73
N LEU A 710 10.17 -16.07 -22.26
CA LEU A 710 11.43 -15.32 -22.28
C LEU A 710 11.34 -14.18 -21.27
N ASN A 711 12.27 -14.15 -20.32
CA ASN A 711 12.28 -13.21 -19.22
C ASN A 711 13.53 -12.31 -19.28
N ALA A 712 13.30 -11.04 -19.58
CA ALA A 712 14.28 -9.97 -19.59
C ALA A 712 14.30 -9.27 -18.22
N THR A 713 15.12 -9.78 -17.30
CA THR A 713 15.31 -9.18 -15.97
C THR A 713 16.36 -8.06 -16.00
N LEU A 714 16.13 -6.99 -15.23
CA LEU A 714 17.10 -5.92 -15.02
C LEU A 714 17.21 -5.57 -13.53
N TYR A 715 18.36 -5.84 -12.93
CA TYR A 715 18.64 -5.45 -11.55
C TYR A 715 18.69 -3.92 -11.35
N ARG A 716 18.20 -3.47 -10.21
CA ARG A 716 18.12 -2.08 -9.75
C ARG A 716 19.02 -1.88 -8.52
N PRO A 717 20.35 -1.79 -8.71
CA PRO A 717 21.26 -1.59 -7.59
C PRO A 717 20.93 -0.29 -6.86
N ARG A 718 20.88 -0.34 -5.52
CA ARG A 718 20.44 0.77 -4.65
C ARG A 718 19.09 1.39 -5.06
N ASN A 719 18.16 0.58 -5.57
CA ASN A 719 16.85 0.99 -6.11
C ASN A 719 16.94 2.05 -7.24
N SER A 720 18.08 2.13 -7.93
CA SER A 720 18.29 3.04 -9.06
C SER A 720 18.00 2.30 -10.36
N ASP A 721 17.15 2.92 -11.20
CA ASP A 721 16.76 2.33 -12.48
C ASP A 721 17.96 2.30 -13.44
N PRO A 722 18.25 1.16 -14.10
CA PRO A 722 19.39 1.08 -15.00
C PRO A 722 19.14 1.92 -16.27
N PRO A 723 20.17 2.58 -16.82
CA PRO A 723 20.01 3.49 -17.95
C PRO A 723 19.52 2.80 -19.24
N CYS A 724 19.78 1.49 -19.36
CA CYS A 724 19.33 0.67 -20.49
C CYS A 724 17.85 0.29 -20.45
N HIS A 725 17.16 0.47 -19.30
CA HIS A 725 15.83 -0.07 -19.04
C HIS A 725 14.83 0.17 -20.19
N TYR A 726 14.59 1.43 -20.52
CA TYR A 726 13.57 1.81 -21.49
C TYR A 726 13.89 1.27 -22.89
N ARG A 727 15.11 1.53 -23.40
CA ARG A 727 15.52 1.10 -24.74
C ARG A 727 15.56 -0.43 -24.87
N TYR A 728 16.00 -1.14 -23.83
CA TYR A 728 16.03 -2.59 -23.84
C TYR A 728 14.63 -3.19 -23.94
N TYR A 729 13.69 -2.73 -23.10
CA TYR A 729 12.31 -3.22 -23.13
C TYR A 729 11.58 -2.83 -24.40
N GLN A 730 11.81 -1.63 -24.97
CA GLN A 730 11.27 -1.27 -26.29
C GLN A 730 11.65 -2.28 -27.38
N GLY A 731 12.93 -2.63 -27.48
CA GLY A 731 13.38 -3.58 -28.51
C GLY A 731 13.00 -5.02 -28.20
N PHE A 732 13.05 -5.43 -26.94
CA PHE A 732 12.64 -6.75 -26.49
C PHE A 732 11.15 -6.99 -26.76
N GLU A 733 10.27 -6.11 -26.29
CA GLU A 733 8.83 -6.25 -26.47
C GLU A 733 8.39 -6.15 -27.92
N TYR A 734 9.02 -5.28 -28.72
CA TYR A 734 8.77 -5.23 -30.16
C TYR A 734 8.99 -6.60 -30.80
N LEU A 735 10.13 -7.23 -30.51
CA LEU A 735 10.42 -8.56 -31.03
C LEU A 735 9.43 -9.61 -30.51
N MET A 736 9.07 -9.56 -29.22
CA MET A 736 8.11 -10.53 -28.66
C MET A 736 6.75 -10.41 -29.36
N ARG A 737 6.26 -9.19 -29.61
CA ARG A 737 5.02 -8.96 -30.37
C ARG A 737 5.12 -9.43 -31.82
N GLU A 738 6.21 -9.13 -32.50
CA GLU A 738 6.46 -9.60 -33.89
C GLU A 738 6.43 -11.13 -33.98
N LEU A 739 6.90 -11.81 -32.95
CA LEU A 739 6.87 -13.28 -32.87
C LEU A 739 5.50 -13.84 -32.44
N GLY A 740 4.47 -13.00 -32.28
CA GLY A 740 3.12 -13.38 -31.89
C GLY A 740 2.98 -13.67 -30.39
N GLY A 741 3.82 -13.04 -29.57
CA GLY A 741 3.86 -13.27 -28.14
C GLY A 741 2.81 -12.53 -27.33
N LYS A 742 2.66 -12.95 -26.07
CA LYS A 742 1.78 -12.34 -25.06
C LYS A 742 2.54 -12.04 -23.78
N PRO A 743 2.33 -10.89 -23.12
CA PRO A 743 3.03 -10.57 -21.89
C PRO A 743 2.52 -11.44 -20.73
N HIS A 744 3.40 -11.75 -19.78
CA HIS A 744 3.01 -12.37 -18.52
C HIS A 744 2.39 -11.31 -17.59
N TRP A 745 1.15 -11.53 -17.14
CA TRP A 745 0.35 -10.54 -16.39
C TRP A 745 0.98 -9.98 -15.12
N ALA A 746 1.71 -10.80 -14.36
CA ALA A 746 2.43 -10.33 -13.18
C ALA A 746 3.62 -9.38 -13.47
N LYS A 747 4.15 -9.36 -14.69
CA LYS A 747 5.44 -8.70 -15.00
C LYS A 747 5.26 -7.26 -15.47
N ASN A 748 6.37 -6.57 -15.65
CA ASN A 748 6.41 -5.28 -16.33
C ASN A 748 6.29 -5.51 -17.83
N PHE A 749 5.42 -4.75 -18.49
CA PHE A 749 5.34 -4.66 -19.94
C PHE A 749 4.69 -3.34 -20.34
N GLU A 750 5.01 -2.84 -21.53
CA GLU A 750 4.40 -1.65 -22.13
C GLU A 750 3.56 -2.05 -23.35
N CYS A 751 2.32 -2.41 -23.09
CA CYS A 751 1.28 -2.62 -24.11
C CYS A 751 0.17 -1.59 -23.98
N THR A 752 -0.50 -1.31 -25.09
CA THR A 752 -1.77 -0.60 -25.14
C THR A 752 -2.94 -1.59 -24.94
N GLY A 753 -4.12 -1.09 -24.61
CA GLY A 753 -5.33 -1.92 -24.59
C GLY A 753 -5.64 -2.55 -25.95
N GLN A 754 -5.33 -1.84 -27.04
CA GLN A 754 -5.47 -2.36 -28.40
C GLN A 754 -4.55 -3.56 -28.66
N ASP A 755 -3.28 -3.49 -28.24
CA ASP A 755 -2.36 -4.63 -28.35
C ASP A 755 -2.93 -5.87 -27.64
N ILE A 756 -3.53 -5.70 -26.46
CA ILE A 756 -4.15 -6.79 -25.70
C ILE A 756 -5.41 -7.33 -26.41
N GLU A 757 -6.22 -6.45 -27.01
CA GLU A 757 -7.37 -6.84 -27.82
C GLU A 757 -6.96 -7.69 -29.04
N GLU A 758 -5.91 -7.30 -29.73
CA GLU A 758 -5.35 -8.05 -30.85
C GLU A 758 -4.81 -9.43 -30.40
N MET A 759 -4.18 -9.50 -29.22
CA MET A 759 -3.62 -10.75 -28.68
C MET A 759 -4.67 -11.77 -28.24
N TYR A 760 -5.80 -11.32 -27.69
CA TYR A 760 -6.80 -12.20 -27.05
C TYR A 760 -8.12 -12.31 -27.81
N GLY A 761 -8.45 -11.34 -28.67
CA GLY A 761 -9.65 -11.35 -29.51
C GLY A 761 -10.93 -11.64 -28.72
N GLU A 762 -11.73 -12.60 -29.23
CA GLU A 762 -13.01 -12.99 -28.64
C GLU A 762 -12.90 -13.44 -27.17
N LYS A 763 -11.78 -14.06 -26.76
CA LYS A 763 -11.59 -14.52 -25.38
C LYS A 763 -11.58 -13.35 -24.38
N LEU A 764 -11.04 -12.20 -24.79
CA LEU A 764 -11.07 -10.99 -23.96
C LEU A 764 -12.50 -10.43 -23.85
N LEU A 765 -13.27 -10.47 -24.94
CA LEU A 765 -14.67 -10.05 -24.94
C LEU A 765 -15.54 -10.94 -24.05
N GLU A 766 -15.36 -12.26 -24.11
CA GLU A 766 -16.00 -13.22 -23.21
C GLU A 766 -15.64 -12.94 -21.75
N TRP A 767 -14.35 -12.74 -21.46
CA TRP A 767 -13.89 -12.42 -20.10
C TRP A 767 -14.49 -11.10 -19.59
N ARG A 768 -14.53 -10.05 -20.44
CA ARG A 768 -15.16 -8.76 -20.12
C ARG A 768 -16.65 -8.93 -19.82
N LYS A 769 -17.37 -9.76 -20.58
CA LYS A 769 -18.79 -10.06 -20.35
C LYS A 769 -18.99 -10.71 -18.98
N ILE A 770 -18.19 -11.71 -18.64
CA ILE A 770 -18.26 -12.40 -17.34
C ILE A 770 -17.93 -11.41 -16.20
N ARG A 771 -16.88 -10.59 -16.39
CA ARG A 771 -16.47 -9.56 -15.44
C ARG A 771 -17.57 -8.54 -15.19
N ASN A 772 -18.19 -8.02 -16.24
CA ASN A 772 -19.28 -7.05 -16.13
C ASN A 772 -20.53 -7.66 -15.48
N GLY A 773 -20.77 -8.97 -15.65
CA GLY A 773 -21.82 -9.67 -14.90
C GLY A 773 -21.49 -9.83 -13.41
N ALA A 774 -20.24 -10.16 -13.08
CA ALA A 774 -19.78 -10.33 -11.70
C ALA A 774 -19.66 -9.01 -10.92
N ASP A 775 -19.31 -7.93 -11.61
CA ASP A 775 -19.09 -6.59 -11.07
C ASP A 775 -19.51 -5.51 -12.08
N PRO A 776 -20.83 -5.19 -12.16
CA PRO A 776 -21.37 -4.22 -13.12
C PRO A 776 -20.88 -2.79 -12.88
N GLU A 777 -20.66 -2.42 -11.62
CA GLU A 777 -20.21 -1.07 -11.26
C GLU A 777 -18.69 -0.92 -11.27
N GLY A 778 -17.93 -2.00 -11.41
CA GLY A 778 -16.46 -1.94 -11.50
C GLY A 778 -15.76 -1.69 -10.16
N MET A 779 -16.34 -2.15 -9.05
CA MET A 779 -15.75 -2.06 -7.71
C MET A 779 -14.35 -2.70 -7.60
N PHE A 780 -14.01 -3.67 -8.44
CA PHE A 780 -12.68 -4.30 -8.45
C PHE A 780 -11.75 -3.76 -9.55
N VAL A 781 -12.17 -2.71 -10.26
CA VAL A 781 -11.50 -2.20 -11.47
C VAL A 781 -10.73 -0.92 -11.13
N GLY A 782 -9.44 -0.88 -11.44
CA GLY A 782 -8.60 0.31 -11.33
C GLY A 782 -7.99 0.73 -12.66
N GLU A 783 -7.10 1.72 -12.62
CA GLU A 783 -6.45 2.26 -13.83
C GLU A 783 -5.75 1.17 -14.65
N TRP A 784 -5.02 0.24 -14.02
CA TRP A 784 -4.33 -0.83 -14.73
C TRP A 784 -5.29 -1.69 -15.56
N HIS A 785 -6.45 -2.05 -14.96
CA HIS A 785 -7.50 -2.81 -15.63
C HIS A 785 -8.11 -1.99 -16.75
N ARG A 786 -8.36 -0.70 -16.53
CA ARG A 786 -8.87 0.20 -17.57
C ARG A 786 -7.95 0.24 -18.78
N ARG A 787 -6.68 0.54 -18.53
CA ARG A 787 -5.64 0.73 -19.55
C ARG A 787 -5.41 -0.51 -20.41
N LEU A 788 -5.44 -1.71 -19.81
CA LEU A 788 -5.01 -2.93 -20.50
C LEU A 788 -6.16 -3.88 -20.84
N ILE A 789 -7.18 -3.97 -19.99
CA ILE A 789 -8.19 -5.02 -20.08
C ILE A 789 -9.55 -4.46 -20.51
N MET A 790 -9.93 -3.25 -20.11
CA MET A 790 -11.30 -2.74 -20.39
C MET A 790 -11.43 -1.95 -21.68
N GLY A 791 -10.31 -1.43 -22.21
CA GLY A 791 -10.30 -0.62 -23.42
C GLY A 791 -11.05 0.71 -23.23
N ASP A 792 -11.46 1.29 -24.35
CA ASP A 792 -12.01 2.66 -24.43
C ASP A 792 -13.52 2.75 -24.18
N GLY A 793 -14.14 1.69 -23.66
CA GLY A 793 -15.56 1.70 -23.27
C GLY A 793 -15.86 2.71 -22.15
N PRO A 794 -17.14 2.99 -21.85
CA PRO A 794 -17.51 3.92 -20.79
C PRO A 794 -16.90 3.50 -19.44
N ARG A 795 -16.58 4.50 -18.60
CA ARG A 795 -16.13 4.25 -17.23
C ARG A 795 -17.26 3.69 -16.39
N LEU A 796 -16.88 2.88 -15.40
CA LEU A 796 -17.82 2.26 -14.49
C LEU A 796 -17.89 3.08 -13.20
N ALA A 797 -19.05 3.06 -12.54
CA ALA A 797 -19.36 3.95 -11.44
C ALA A 797 -18.40 3.87 -10.24
N LEU A 798 -17.79 2.70 -9.99
CA LEU A 798 -16.87 2.46 -8.88
C LEU A 798 -15.43 2.23 -9.34
N GLU A 799 -15.14 2.48 -10.62
CA GLU A 799 -13.80 2.37 -11.17
C GLU A 799 -12.89 3.47 -10.61
N GLU A 800 -11.74 3.06 -10.07
CA GLU A 800 -10.72 4.01 -9.63
C GLU A 800 -9.88 4.48 -10.82
N CYS A 801 -9.78 5.80 -10.95
CA CYS A 801 -8.97 6.47 -11.95
C CYS A 801 -7.68 6.99 -11.31
N GLU A 802 -6.55 6.80 -11.99
CA GLU A 802 -5.31 7.43 -11.56
C GLU A 802 -5.37 8.94 -11.79
N VAL A 803 -5.08 9.72 -10.76
CA VAL A 803 -5.05 11.20 -10.80
C VAL A 803 -3.63 11.75 -10.70
N GLY A 804 -2.64 10.91 -10.38
CA GLY A 804 -1.26 11.36 -10.30
C GLY A 804 -0.21 10.29 -10.04
N ARG A 805 1.02 10.58 -10.48
CA ARG A 805 2.25 9.85 -10.17
C ARG A 805 3.33 10.80 -9.67
N THR A 806 3.85 10.54 -8.47
CA THR A 806 4.93 11.34 -7.87
C THR A 806 6.20 10.49 -7.69
N ARG A 807 7.33 10.91 -8.28
CA ARG A 807 8.62 10.22 -8.07
C ARG A 807 9.09 10.34 -6.63
N LEU A 808 9.56 9.23 -6.07
CA LEU A 808 10.10 9.16 -4.71
C LEU A 808 11.62 9.33 -4.69
N ARG A 809 12.13 9.95 -3.61
CA ARG A 809 13.57 10.21 -3.42
C ARG A 809 14.43 8.95 -3.41
N ARG A 810 13.88 7.81 -2.97
CA ARG A 810 14.59 6.52 -2.85
C ARG A 810 14.34 5.57 -4.04
N GLY A 811 13.83 6.10 -5.15
CA GLY A 811 13.45 5.32 -6.34
C GLY A 811 11.99 4.86 -6.31
N GLY A 812 11.41 4.68 -7.50
CA GLY A 812 10.00 4.33 -7.69
C GLY A 812 9.05 5.54 -7.70
N VAL A 813 7.76 5.24 -7.87
CA VAL A 813 6.68 6.25 -7.97
C VAL A 813 5.56 5.96 -6.97
N MET A 814 5.01 7.02 -6.37
CA MET A 814 3.76 6.98 -5.61
C MET A 814 2.60 7.25 -6.57
N VAL A 815 1.69 6.30 -6.66
CA VAL A 815 0.46 6.36 -7.45
C VAL A 815 -0.68 6.85 -6.57
N THR A 816 -1.45 7.81 -7.07
CA THR A 816 -2.66 8.33 -6.41
C THR A 816 -3.85 8.16 -7.34
N GLY A 817 -4.95 7.61 -6.81
CA GLY A 817 -6.18 7.40 -7.55
C GLY A 817 -7.41 7.96 -6.83
N GLU A 818 -8.50 8.11 -7.57
CA GLU A 818 -9.80 8.54 -7.09
C GLU A 818 -10.92 7.76 -7.81
N VAL A 819 -11.97 7.37 -7.09
CA VAL A 819 -13.19 6.82 -7.70
C VAL A 819 -14.01 7.99 -8.26
N TRP A 820 -14.27 7.95 -9.57
CA TRP A 820 -14.95 9.01 -10.32
C TRP A 820 -16.46 8.93 -10.06
N ASP A 821 -17.08 10.03 -9.63
CA ASP A 821 -18.55 10.12 -9.50
C ASP A 821 -19.08 10.89 -10.72
N ASP A 822 -19.72 10.18 -11.65
CA ASP A 822 -20.31 10.76 -12.88
C ASP A 822 -21.49 11.73 -12.60
N GLU A 823 -21.96 11.82 -11.35
CA GLU A 823 -23.10 12.65 -10.96
C GLU A 823 -22.87 14.17 -11.10
N CYS A 824 -21.63 14.62 -11.35
CA CYS A 824 -21.31 16.03 -11.49
C CYS A 824 -21.39 16.61 -12.93
N GLU A 825 -21.42 15.79 -14.00
CA GLU A 825 -21.31 16.32 -15.38
C GLU A 825 -22.41 15.94 -16.38
N LYS A 826 -23.31 14.99 -16.08
CA LYS A 826 -24.42 14.66 -16.99
C LYS A 826 -25.77 14.79 -16.31
N GLY A 827 -26.48 15.86 -16.64
CA GLY A 827 -27.90 16.05 -16.32
C GLY A 827 -28.86 15.09 -17.05
N GLU A 828 -28.43 13.88 -17.39
CA GLU A 828 -29.26 12.84 -18.00
C GLU A 828 -29.16 11.56 -17.17
N LEU A 829 -30.23 11.30 -16.41
CA LEU A 829 -30.46 10.09 -15.65
C LEU A 829 -30.62 8.89 -16.61
N SER A 830 -29.74 7.89 -16.56
CA SER A 830 -30.19 6.50 -16.70
C SER A 830 -30.53 6.02 -15.29
N GLY A 831 -31.78 6.26 -14.87
CA GLY A 831 -32.24 6.08 -13.50
C GLY A 831 -32.39 4.62 -13.08
N ASN A 832 -31.28 3.99 -12.67
CA ASN A 832 -31.34 2.84 -11.77
C ASN A 832 -30.50 3.16 -10.54
N SER A 833 -31.14 3.16 -9.38
CA SER A 833 -30.43 3.18 -8.09
C SER A 833 -29.51 1.95 -8.00
N SER A 834 -28.42 2.02 -7.22
CA SER A 834 -27.54 0.86 -7.03
C SER A 834 -28.32 -0.37 -6.53
N GLU A 835 -29.40 -0.18 -5.77
CA GLU A 835 -30.26 -1.29 -5.36
C GLU A 835 -30.98 -1.95 -6.55
N GLU A 836 -31.47 -1.20 -7.54
CA GLU A 836 -32.13 -1.77 -8.73
C GLU A 836 -31.18 -2.53 -9.66
N SER A 837 -29.97 -2.01 -9.92
CA SER A 837 -28.95 -2.71 -10.73
C SER A 837 -28.51 -4.03 -10.09
N PHE A 838 -28.50 -4.12 -8.75
CA PHE A 838 -28.16 -5.34 -8.02
C PHE A 838 -29.36 -6.23 -7.67
N ASP A 839 -30.59 -5.69 -7.64
CA ASP A 839 -31.81 -6.50 -7.53
C ASP A 839 -32.07 -7.28 -8.82
N HIS A 840 -31.64 -6.76 -9.98
CA HIS A 840 -31.52 -7.57 -11.20
C HIS A 840 -30.54 -8.75 -11.05
N LEU A 841 -29.43 -8.58 -10.33
CA LEU A 841 -28.48 -9.66 -9.99
C LEU A 841 -29.02 -10.65 -8.92
N ARG A 842 -29.96 -10.21 -8.07
CA ARG A 842 -30.63 -11.09 -7.08
C ARG A 842 -31.79 -11.85 -7.69
N ALA A 843 -32.48 -11.27 -8.66
CA ALA A 843 -33.60 -11.88 -9.39
C ALA A 843 -33.14 -12.73 -10.58
N SER A 844 -31.93 -12.50 -11.10
CA SER A 844 -31.28 -13.43 -12.01
C SER A 844 -30.63 -14.54 -11.17
N ASP A 845 -31.27 -15.71 -11.11
CA ASP A 845 -30.47 -16.92 -11.25
C ASP A 845 -29.58 -16.67 -12.46
N VAL A 846 -28.26 -16.78 -12.30
CA VAL A 846 -27.30 -16.69 -13.41
C VAL A 846 -27.62 -17.84 -14.36
N THR A 847 -28.64 -17.62 -15.19
CA THR A 847 -29.06 -18.52 -16.24
C THR A 847 -28.23 -18.12 -17.43
N ILE A 848 -26.95 -18.48 -17.37
CA ILE A 848 -26.14 -18.59 -18.57
C ILE A 848 -26.75 -19.78 -19.31
N THR A 849 -27.34 -19.49 -20.46
CA THR A 849 -27.96 -20.47 -21.35
C THR A 849 -27.05 -21.68 -21.52
N ALA A 850 -27.65 -22.87 -21.36
CA ALA A 850 -27.02 -24.20 -21.34
C ALA A 850 -25.99 -24.46 -22.43
#